data_AF-A0A9P6KZQ7-F1
#
_entry.id   AF-A0A9P6KZQ7-F1
#
_cell.length_a   1.000
_cell.length_b   1.000
_cell.length_c   1.000
_cell.angle_alpha   90.00
_cell.angle_beta   90.00
_cell.angle_gamma   90.00
#
_symmetry.space_group_name_H-M   'P 1'
#
loop_
_entity.id
_entity.type
_entity.pdbx_description
1 polymer ?
#
loop_
_entity_poly.entity_id
_entity_poly.type
_entity_poly.pdbx_seq_one_letter_code
_entity_poly.pdbx_strand_id
1 'polypeptide(L)'
;MKNKKISDCFDSLRKSPRQKKVKTEYKSNISFWDNISETKPEENKDSQAFSVDFSFTSAELGPVQPCSKISSVKFIIRSIEKQANSVVLYGDDVVCTVGGEWADLEYEINTKITVMSCLCCSNELHKEFIDEKIYITVDDSSNYLFVEDDLMTITNLCSSIRCINRPLVNNKVADLNFNFSDKCLVNGIVLHSVMEDVLIHNNYSLPYIMQATKKAIENNVMSLYVCNTTEKMVKSDILPSLKSIAQFQKNNFDFTESEKRIVSLTCNLKGNIDIVGEDLILEIKSGKYMDISHKAQVILYSLMMKEKYKRDFCAYLYYISSNNLVKIDIKHSEVKSLLISRNKLTLKNDIVDCDCCALEACKIITKILNLPEDHFLKVMWDSIEREENYRLKETWNRVIFKKQSDTSVVFKFDFEQSIIDDIYINIYNEDLIKLCKGMITSVEDSFMMVSLSEKINLEKNSSYFISFGCNDLFFKYLRYSLINIAYLRYLEKDRSGGFSLPGEELGLVERIEDDIECSLEDDCVMESPSEIDPFEEEIIMKSIDVPFQKVNDSNNIDSNTIDSKSSSFMYFTPPPAPKTKFRYQIPEAYKDQFLKLNEDQRNSLFMALNCENYKIIHGMPGTGKSSVIILLIKIMISLNLKVLLVCYTNLAITNILDKLKTVRSYRARKEQTVFKTSDDVRNYYKNVDLVASTCFGFSDAIFIDRKFDFCIIDEGSQQHLLLTLIPVSLSNKFVIFGDHLQLKPLVKSCKALSMSLFEYLLDEEHSELRIQYRMGKNIMRLSNILFYNNRLMAWNEIEDKVTFIDSSTLDYSEFIGNVRNSTILCYFNSQVKLTKRYTKCQVETIDRFQGSEDENIIVVFDPVSVCEVMESSERLNVALTRAKKSLTLVGDRNKMQEIDVLKRLLEIIKN
;
A
#
# COMPACT_ATOMS: atom_id res chain seq x y z
N MET A 1 53.83 50.00 10.46
CA MET A 1 53.45 51.22 9.74
C MET A 1 52.04 51.05 9.17
N LYS A 2 51.14 51.98 9.55
CA LYS A 2 49.83 52.37 8.98
C LYS A 2 48.75 51.26 8.88
N ASN A 3 47.81 51.24 9.84
CA ASN A 3 46.51 51.95 9.82
C ASN A 3 45.53 51.27 8.84
N LYS A 4 44.36 50.77 9.23
CA LYS A 4 43.29 51.48 9.96
C LYS A 4 42.27 50.46 10.48
N LYS A 5 41.65 50.84 11.60
CA LYS A 5 40.60 50.13 12.33
C LYS A 5 39.24 50.75 11.96
N ILE A 6 38.17 49.98 12.17
CA ILE A 6 36.76 50.36 12.37
C ILE A 6 35.88 50.51 11.11
N SER A 7 35.13 49.46 10.76
CA SER A 7 33.68 49.39 11.05
C SER A 7 33.09 48.04 10.61
N ASP A 8 33.06 47.08 11.53
CA ASP A 8 32.14 45.94 11.47
C ASP A 8 30.79 46.37 12.06
N CYS A 9 29.71 46.24 11.28
CA CYS A 9 28.44 45.65 11.72
C CYS A 9 27.40 45.70 10.59
N PHE A 10 26.79 44.55 10.34
CA PHE A 10 25.65 44.26 9.45
C PHE A 10 25.91 44.19 7.95
N ASP A 11 26.41 43.03 7.45
CA ASP A 11 26.00 42.53 6.11
C ASP A 11 26.34 41.06 5.75
N SER A 12 26.63 40.17 6.72
CA SER A 12 27.13 38.81 6.42
C SER A 12 26.15 37.64 6.57
N LEU A 13 24.82 37.86 6.42
CA LEU A 13 23.81 36.77 6.44
C LEU A 13 22.93 36.67 5.17
N ARG A 14 23.35 37.25 4.04
CA ARG A 14 22.64 37.11 2.75
C ARG A 14 23.52 36.54 1.65
N LYS A 15 23.94 35.29 1.76
CA LYS A 15 24.29 34.47 0.59
C LYS A 15 23.86 33.02 0.83
N SER A 16 22.68 32.69 0.31
CA SER A 16 22.29 31.30 0.02
C SER A 16 23.42 30.58 -0.70
N PRO A 17 23.81 29.34 -0.33
CA PRO A 17 24.71 28.57 -1.17
C PRO A 17 24.00 28.33 -2.49
N ARG A 18 24.57 28.88 -3.57
CA ARG A 18 24.20 28.55 -4.94
C ARG A 18 24.17 27.02 -5.04
N GLN A 19 23.01 26.49 -5.38
CA GLN A 19 22.84 25.12 -5.87
C GLN A 19 23.89 24.90 -6.96
N LYS A 20 24.99 24.19 -6.63
CA LYS A 20 25.75 23.49 -7.65
C LYS A 20 24.82 22.39 -8.12
N LYS A 21 24.13 22.65 -9.24
CA LYS A 21 23.56 21.61 -10.08
C LYS A 21 24.71 20.66 -10.41
N VAL A 22 24.83 19.57 -9.67
CA VAL A 22 25.51 18.39 -10.18
C VAL A 22 24.62 17.96 -11.34
N LYS A 23 25.07 18.25 -12.57
CA LYS A 23 24.58 17.55 -13.75
C LYS A 23 24.96 16.08 -13.52
N THR A 24 24.05 15.31 -12.96
CA THR A 24 24.03 13.88 -13.23
C THR A 24 23.75 13.77 -14.72
N GLU A 25 24.81 13.52 -15.50
CA GLU A 25 24.67 13.00 -16.85
C GLU A 25 23.82 11.73 -16.74
N TYR A 26 22.56 11.84 -17.17
CA TYR A 26 21.82 10.67 -17.63
C TYR A 26 22.66 10.09 -18.77
N LYS A 27 23.44 9.05 -18.49
CA LYS A 27 23.84 8.12 -19.55
C LYS A 27 22.53 7.55 -20.08
N SER A 28 22.19 7.99 -21.28
CA SER A 28 21.13 7.44 -22.11
C SER A 28 21.17 5.91 -22.08
N ASN A 29 20.05 5.28 -21.72
CA ASN A 29 19.81 3.83 -21.88
C ASN A 29 19.73 3.38 -23.36
N ILE A 30 20.07 4.25 -24.31
CA ILE A 30 20.07 3.96 -25.74
C ILE A 30 21.01 2.78 -26.07
N SER A 31 22.14 2.65 -25.39
CA SER A 31 23.14 1.61 -25.72
C SER A 31 22.74 0.16 -25.39
N PHE A 32 21.61 -0.06 -24.70
CA PHE A 32 21.13 -1.43 -24.42
C PHE A 32 20.27 -1.99 -25.55
N TRP A 33 19.47 -1.14 -26.20
CA TRP A 33 18.58 -1.49 -27.31
C TRP A 33 19.34 -1.82 -28.60
N ASP A 34 20.46 -1.13 -28.85
CA ASP A 34 21.26 -1.25 -30.07
C ASP A 34 21.87 -2.65 -30.33
N ASN A 35 21.79 -3.58 -29.37
CA ASN A 35 22.31 -4.94 -29.50
C ASN A 35 21.23 -6.00 -29.83
N ILE A 36 19.99 -5.61 -30.15
CA ILE A 36 18.86 -6.53 -30.39
C ILE A 36 18.48 -6.62 -31.89
N SER A 37 18.92 -5.68 -32.74
CA SER A 37 18.49 -5.58 -34.14
C SER A 37 19.44 -6.25 -35.15
N GLU A 38 19.62 -7.58 -35.07
CA GLU A 38 20.10 -8.35 -36.22
C GLU A 38 19.33 -9.67 -36.31
N THR A 39 18.18 -9.65 -36.98
CA THR A 39 17.60 -10.81 -37.68
C THR A 39 16.45 -10.30 -38.55
N LYS A 40 16.61 -10.39 -39.88
CA LYS A 40 15.56 -10.06 -40.86
C LYS A 40 14.43 -11.09 -40.76
N PRO A 41 13.15 -10.69 -40.91
CA PRO A 41 12.05 -11.63 -40.95
C PRO A 41 11.97 -12.28 -42.34
N GLU A 42 12.04 -13.61 -42.38
CA GLU A 42 11.55 -14.38 -43.53
C GLU A 42 10.03 -14.51 -43.42
N GLU A 43 9.35 -14.16 -44.51
CA GLU A 43 7.92 -14.35 -44.70
C GLU A 43 7.59 -15.83 -44.67
N ASN A 44 6.73 -16.26 -43.73
CA ASN A 44 5.95 -17.48 -43.91
C ASN A 44 4.48 -17.16 -43.70
N LYS A 45 3.74 -17.28 -44.80
CA LYS A 45 2.29 -17.31 -44.88
C LYS A 45 1.82 -18.61 -44.25
N ASP A 46 0.92 -18.50 -43.27
CA ASP A 46 -0.26 -19.36 -43.06
C ASP A 46 -0.76 -19.19 -41.62
N SER A 47 -1.69 -18.25 -41.45
CA SER A 47 -2.48 -18.08 -40.23
C SER A 47 -3.85 -18.71 -40.43
N GLN A 48 -4.04 -19.94 -39.97
CA GLN A 48 -5.37 -20.48 -39.67
C GLN A 48 -5.57 -20.44 -38.15
N ALA A 49 -6.53 -19.63 -37.72
CA ALA A 49 -6.99 -19.58 -36.35
C ALA A 49 -7.72 -20.89 -36.01
N PHE A 50 -7.18 -21.63 -35.04
CA PHE A 50 -7.91 -22.71 -34.37
C PHE A 50 -8.26 -22.27 -32.95
N SER A 51 -9.56 -22.09 -32.71
CA SER A 51 -10.14 -22.14 -31.37
C SER A 51 -10.13 -23.59 -30.90
N VAL A 52 -9.44 -23.90 -29.82
CA VAL A 52 -9.52 -25.22 -29.18
C VAL A 52 -9.71 -25.02 -27.68
N ASP A 53 -10.86 -25.49 -27.19
CA ASP A 53 -11.15 -25.73 -25.78
C ASP A 53 -10.13 -26.70 -25.19
N PHE A 54 -9.48 -26.34 -24.08
CA PHE A 54 -8.55 -27.21 -23.39
C PHE A 54 -9.27 -28.12 -22.39
N SER A 55 -9.68 -29.30 -22.86
CA SER A 55 -9.74 -30.52 -22.05
C SER A 55 -8.42 -31.28 -22.25
N PHE A 56 -7.53 -31.29 -21.26
CA PHE A 56 -6.26 -32.02 -21.37
C PHE A 56 -6.46 -33.51 -21.05
N THR A 57 -6.28 -34.37 -22.06
CA THR A 57 -5.90 -35.78 -21.90
C THR A 57 -4.38 -35.88 -21.80
N SER A 58 -3.92 -36.58 -20.77
CA SER A 58 -2.53 -36.96 -20.50
C SER A 58 -1.96 -37.90 -21.57
N ALA A 59 -0.93 -37.47 -22.31
CA ALA A 59 -0.03 -38.38 -23.01
C ALA A 59 1.32 -37.71 -23.36
N GLU A 60 2.40 -38.39 -22.93
CA GLU A 60 3.74 -38.45 -23.52
C GLU A 60 4.71 -37.27 -23.36
N LEU A 61 5.42 -37.24 -22.21
CA LEU A 61 6.76 -36.65 -22.09
C LEU A 61 7.82 -37.75 -22.32
N GLY A 62 8.67 -37.57 -23.33
CA GLY A 62 9.82 -38.43 -23.61
C GLY A 62 10.90 -38.39 -22.50
N PRO A 63 11.84 -39.36 -22.48
CA PRO A 63 12.70 -39.61 -21.32
C PRO A 63 13.80 -38.54 -21.22
N VAL A 64 13.64 -37.61 -20.29
CA VAL A 64 14.73 -36.76 -19.80
C VAL A 64 15.65 -37.62 -18.92
N GLN A 65 16.95 -37.63 -19.23
CA GLN A 65 17.97 -38.36 -18.47
C GLN A 65 17.92 -38.03 -16.96
N PRO A 66 17.98 -39.04 -16.06
CA PRO A 66 17.85 -38.83 -14.63
C PRO A 66 19.16 -38.30 -14.03
N CYS A 67 19.21 -37.01 -13.73
CA CYS A 67 20.19 -36.45 -12.82
C CYS A 67 19.83 -36.92 -11.39
N SER A 68 20.53 -37.94 -10.87
CA SER A 68 20.49 -38.50 -9.50
C SER A 68 19.41 -37.93 -8.56
N LYS A 69 18.15 -38.35 -8.76
CA LYS A 69 16.95 -37.70 -8.20
C LYS A 69 16.88 -37.85 -6.67
N ILE A 70 16.62 -36.75 -5.96
CA ILE A 70 15.87 -36.81 -4.70
C ILE A 70 14.54 -37.45 -5.07
N SER A 71 14.16 -38.54 -4.39
CA SER A 71 12.93 -39.26 -4.66
C SER A 71 11.75 -38.47 -4.08
N SER A 72 11.24 -37.52 -4.86
CA SER A 72 9.95 -36.87 -4.57
C SER A 72 8.89 -37.38 -5.55
N VAL A 73 7.64 -37.41 -5.10
CA VAL A 73 6.47 -37.73 -5.92
C VAL A 73 5.49 -36.57 -5.81
N LYS A 74 5.03 -36.10 -6.98
CA LYS A 74 4.08 -35.00 -7.10
C LYS A 74 2.78 -35.53 -7.67
N PHE A 75 1.66 -35.11 -7.11
CA PHE A 75 0.33 -35.46 -7.62
C PHE A 75 -0.72 -34.41 -7.24
N ILE A 76 -1.86 -34.42 -7.91
CA ILE A 76 -3.02 -33.57 -7.59
C ILE A 76 -4.05 -34.44 -6.87
N ILE A 77 -4.61 -33.94 -5.77
CA ILE A 77 -5.65 -34.64 -5.03
C ILE A 77 -6.93 -34.67 -5.89
N ARG A 78 -7.44 -35.86 -6.19
CA ARG A 78 -8.71 -36.09 -6.89
C ARG A 78 -9.84 -36.47 -5.94
N SER A 79 -9.53 -37.23 -4.89
CA SER A 79 -10.48 -37.54 -3.83
C SER A 79 -9.76 -37.77 -2.50
N ILE A 80 -10.52 -37.63 -1.41
CA ILE A 80 -10.02 -37.71 -0.04
C ILE A 80 -10.91 -38.68 0.74
N GLU A 81 -10.30 -39.64 1.42
CA GLU A 81 -10.98 -40.53 2.35
C GLU A 81 -10.47 -40.29 3.78
N LYS A 82 -11.35 -39.86 4.68
CA LYS A 82 -11.01 -39.71 6.11
C LYS A 82 -11.26 -41.03 6.83
N GLN A 83 -10.25 -41.50 7.56
CA GLN A 83 -10.30 -42.65 8.44
C GLN A 83 -10.09 -42.20 9.89
N ALA A 84 -10.24 -43.10 10.86
CA ALA A 84 -10.21 -42.73 12.29
C ALA A 84 -8.91 -42.02 12.73
N ASN A 85 -7.76 -42.44 12.22
CA ASN A 85 -6.43 -41.92 12.59
C ASN A 85 -5.54 -41.58 11.37
N SER A 86 -6.14 -41.52 10.18
CA SER A 86 -5.42 -41.33 8.91
C SER A 86 -6.31 -40.69 7.86
N VAL A 87 -5.70 -40.09 6.85
CA VAL A 87 -6.34 -39.55 5.66
C VAL A 87 -5.70 -40.19 4.45
N VAL A 88 -6.50 -40.71 3.51
CA VAL A 88 -6.00 -41.23 2.23
C VAL A 88 -6.27 -40.20 1.15
N LEU A 89 -5.22 -39.77 0.47
CA LEU A 89 -5.25 -38.84 -0.64
C LEU A 89 -5.07 -39.60 -1.95
N TYR A 90 -6.09 -39.60 -2.80
CA TYR A 90 -6.05 -40.26 -4.09
C TYR A 90 -5.73 -39.25 -5.18
N GLY A 91 -4.61 -39.45 -5.87
CA GLY A 91 -4.28 -38.80 -7.14
C GLY A 91 -4.60 -39.70 -8.34
N ASP A 92 -4.18 -39.26 -9.53
CA ASP A 92 -4.38 -40.01 -10.78
C ASP A 92 -3.66 -41.37 -10.71
N ASP A 93 -2.36 -41.36 -10.42
CA ASP A 93 -1.49 -42.55 -10.36
C ASP A 93 -0.88 -42.80 -8.97
N VAL A 94 -1.32 -42.05 -7.94
CA VAL A 94 -0.72 -42.06 -6.60
C VAL A 94 -1.79 -42.23 -5.54
N VAL A 95 -1.55 -43.09 -4.56
CA VAL A 95 -2.35 -43.23 -3.34
C VAL A 95 -1.44 -42.92 -2.15
N CYS A 96 -1.73 -41.82 -1.45
CA CYS A 96 -0.94 -41.39 -0.31
C CYS A 96 -1.73 -41.58 0.99
N THR A 97 -1.24 -42.44 1.88
CA THR A 97 -1.78 -42.62 3.23
C THR A 97 -1.05 -41.68 4.17
N VAL A 98 -1.79 -40.77 4.79
CA VAL A 98 -1.28 -39.74 5.70
C VAL A 98 -1.74 -40.06 7.11
N GLY A 99 -0.81 -40.24 8.04
CA GLY A 99 -1.07 -40.57 9.44
C GLY A 99 -0.40 -39.60 10.42
N GLY A 100 -0.71 -39.75 11.71
CA GLY A 100 -0.16 -38.91 12.77
C GLY A 100 -0.61 -37.45 12.68
N GLU A 101 0.25 -36.52 13.09
CA GLU A 101 -0.07 -35.08 13.10
C GLU A 101 -0.31 -34.48 11.70
N TRP A 102 0.10 -35.18 10.63
CA TRP A 102 -0.18 -34.77 9.26
C TRP A 102 -1.66 -34.93 8.88
N ALA A 103 -2.35 -35.91 9.47
CA ALA A 103 -3.77 -36.18 9.21
C ALA A 103 -4.70 -35.07 9.72
N ASP A 104 -4.23 -34.24 10.65
CA ASP A 104 -4.97 -33.10 11.21
C ASP A 104 -5.12 -31.92 10.23
N LEU A 105 -4.46 -31.97 9.06
CA LEU A 105 -4.57 -30.94 8.04
C LEU A 105 -5.87 -31.07 7.23
N GLU A 106 -6.50 -29.93 6.94
CA GLU A 106 -7.69 -29.86 6.09
C GLU A 106 -7.29 -29.79 4.61
N TYR A 107 -7.15 -30.96 3.99
CA TYR A 107 -6.84 -31.07 2.56
C TYR A 107 -8.05 -30.77 1.67
N GLU A 108 -7.81 -30.18 0.51
CA GLU A 108 -8.83 -29.88 -0.50
C GLU A 108 -8.59 -30.67 -1.81
N ILE A 109 -9.67 -30.89 -2.55
CA ILE A 109 -9.59 -31.50 -3.90
C ILE A 109 -8.96 -30.49 -4.86
N ASN A 110 -8.21 -30.98 -5.84
CA ASN A 110 -7.41 -30.22 -6.80
C ASN A 110 -6.18 -29.50 -6.22
N THR A 111 -5.86 -29.73 -4.95
CA THR A 111 -4.59 -29.27 -4.37
C THR A 111 -3.43 -30.14 -4.88
N LYS A 112 -2.32 -29.50 -5.23
CA LYS A 112 -1.09 -30.18 -5.66
C LYS A 112 -0.22 -30.50 -4.44
N ILE A 113 0.21 -31.75 -4.33
CA ILE A 113 1.00 -32.27 -3.22
C ILE A 113 2.36 -32.75 -3.74
N THR A 114 3.40 -32.47 -2.97
CA THR A 114 4.73 -33.09 -3.11
C THR A 114 5.03 -33.92 -1.86
N VAL A 115 5.38 -35.18 -2.04
CA VAL A 115 5.92 -36.04 -0.97
C VAL A 115 7.40 -36.29 -1.23
N MET A 116 8.24 -36.16 -0.22
CA MET A 116 9.69 -36.38 -0.31
C MET A 116 10.22 -37.22 0.84
N SER A 117 11.40 -37.82 0.63
CA SER A 117 12.09 -38.58 1.67
C SER A 117 12.57 -37.69 2.84
N CYS A 118 12.75 -38.33 4.00
CA CYS A 118 13.24 -37.68 5.21
C CYS A 118 14.71 -37.26 5.08
N LEU A 119 14.99 -36.00 4.75
CA LEU A 119 16.37 -35.48 4.67
C LEU A 119 17.18 -35.58 5.98
N CYS A 120 16.55 -35.93 7.11
CA CYS A 120 17.24 -36.11 8.40
C CYS A 120 17.68 -37.56 8.65
N CYS A 121 16.97 -38.55 8.10
CA CYS A 121 17.00 -39.93 8.58
C CYS A 121 17.04 -40.99 7.48
N SER A 122 16.49 -40.70 6.29
CA SER A 122 16.49 -41.62 5.14
C SER A 122 16.50 -40.80 3.84
N ASN A 123 17.52 -40.99 3.01
CA ASN A 123 17.56 -40.35 1.68
C ASN A 123 16.64 -41.05 0.66
N GLU A 124 15.98 -42.16 1.02
CA GLU A 124 15.10 -42.92 0.13
C GLU A 124 13.63 -42.75 0.52
N LEU A 125 12.80 -42.45 -0.47
CA LEU A 125 11.35 -42.36 -0.33
C LEU A 125 10.78 -43.77 -0.29
N HIS A 126 10.16 -44.15 0.83
CA HIS A 126 9.44 -45.41 0.94
C HIS A 126 8.16 -45.33 0.09
N LYS A 127 8.16 -46.06 -1.04
CA LYS A 127 7.03 -46.18 -1.97
C LYS A 127 6.89 -47.61 -2.47
N GLU A 128 5.66 -48.04 -2.67
CA GLU A 128 5.32 -49.34 -3.26
C GLU A 128 4.64 -49.12 -4.61
N PHE A 129 4.90 -50.02 -5.56
CA PHE A 129 4.23 -50.01 -6.86
C PHE A 129 3.30 -51.22 -6.93
N ILE A 130 2.00 -50.97 -6.99
CA ILE A 130 0.95 -51.99 -7.04
C ILE A 130 -0.06 -51.57 -8.10
N ASP A 131 -0.36 -52.45 -9.06
CA ASP A 131 -1.36 -52.24 -10.12
C ASP A 131 -1.22 -50.88 -10.84
N GLU A 132 -0.01 -50.59 -11.34
CA GLU A 132 0.35 -49.33 -12.03
C GLU A 132 0.24 -48.04 -11.18
N LYS A 133 -0.09 -48.16 -9.89
CA LYS A 133 -0.19 -47.03 -8.95
C LYS A 133 0.97 -47.02 -7.95
N ILE A 134 1.32 -45.81 -7.52
CA ILE A 134 2.33 -45.56 -6.48
C ILE A 134 1.64 -45.40 -5.13
N TYR A 135 1.96 -46.27 -4.19
CA TYR A 135 1.50 -46.18 -2.80
C TYR A 135 2.60 -45.57 -1.93
N ILE A 136 2.25 -44.53 -1.19
CA ILE A 136 3.20 -43.78 -0.35
C ILE A 136 2.57 -43.57 1.02
N THR A 137 3.36 -43.77 2.08
CA THR A 137 2.94 -43.46 3.45
C THR A 137 3.70 -42.24 3.97
N VAL A 138 2.99 -41.33 4.63
CA VAL A 138 3.57 -40.21 5.37
C VAL A 138 3.05 -40.28 6.80
N ASP A 139 3.94 -40.31 7.77
CA ASP A 139 3.58 -40.37 9.20
C ASP A 139 4.56 -39.55 10.07
N ASP A 140 4.50 -39.75 11.39
CA ASP A 140 5.32 -39.02 12.36
C ASP A 140 6.81 -39.41 12.34
N SER A 141 7.16 -40.46 11.59
CA SER A 141 8.50 -41.05 11.54
C SER A 141 9.12 -41.10 10.14
N SER A 142 8.29 -40.98 9.10
CA SER A 142 8.68 -41.24 7.72
C SER A 142 8.12 -40.20 6.74
N ASN A 143 8.98 -39.82 5.79
CA ASN A 143 8.71 -38.88 4.70
C ASN A 143 8.24 -37.48 5.16
N TYR A 144 8.19 -36.55 4.22
CA TYR A 144 7.66 -35.20 4.41
C TYR A 144 6.64 -34.90 3.32
N LEU A 145 5.55 -34.23 3.69
CA LEU A 145 4.48 -33.82 2.78
C LEU A 145 4.46 -32.30 2.67
N PHE A 146 4.32 -31.80 1.44
CA PHE A 146 4.24 -30.38 1.10
C PHE A 146 2.99 -30.13 0.28
N VAL A 147 2.24 -29.12 0.69
CA VAL A 147 1.15 -28.56 -0.12
C VAL A 147 1.75 -27.51 -1.06
N GLU A 148 1.74 -27.71 -2.37
CA GLU A 148 2.32 -26.74 -3.29
C GLU A 148 1.50 -25.44 -3.34
N ASP A 149 2.21 -24.30 -3.31
CA ASP A 149 1.66 -22.94 -3.30
C ASP A 149 2.76 -21.91 -3.66
N ASP A 150 2.48 -20.61 -3.63
CA ASP A 150 3.46 -19.54 -3.79
C ASP A 150 4.64 -19.65 -2.80
N LEU A 151 5.81 -19.14 -3.22
CA LEU A 151 7.02 -19.17 -2.39
C LEU A 151 6.84 -18.36 -1.10
N MET A 152 6.83 -19.05 0.04
CA MET A 152 6.75 -18.45 1.37
C MET A 152 8.14 -18.09 1.90
N THR A 153 8.26 -16.92 2.54
CA THR A 153 9.52 -16.57 3.21
C THR A 153 9.67 -17.35 4.51
N ILE A 154 10.89 -17.79 4.83
CA ILE A 154 11.21 -18.41 6.12
C ILE A 154 10.85 -17.48 7.28
N THR A 155 11.05 -16.17 7.12
CA THR A 155 10.68 -15.18 8.13
C THR A 155 9.18 -15.16 8.40
N ASN A 156 8.33 -15.28 7.38
CA ASN A 156 6.88 -15.38 7.54
C ASN A 156 6.52 -16.67 8.27
N LEU A 157 7.05 -17.82 7.84
CA LEU A 157 6.81 -19.11 8.50
C LEU A 157 7.22 -19.06 9.98
N CYS A 158 8.41 -18.57 10.30
CA CYS A 158 8.89 -18.50 11.69
C CYS A 158 8.07 -17.53 12.54
N SER A 159 7.55 -16.44 11.95
CA SER A 159 6.66 -15.51 12.67
C SER A 159 5.32 -16.15 13.05
N SER A 160 4.90 -17.19 12.33
CA SER A 160 3.64 -17.91 12.57
C SER A 160 3.65 -18.82 13.79
N ILE A 161 4.84 -19.23 14.25
CA ILE A 161 5.03 -20.20 15.35
C ILE A 161 4.29 -19.75 16.62
N ARG A 162 4.28 -18.44 16.89
CA ARG A 162 3.58 -17.87 18.05
C ARG A 162 2.13 -17.51 17.76
N CYS A 163 1.78 -17.27 16.50
CA CYS A 163 0.48 -16.79 16.07
C CYS A 163 0.31 -17.10 14.59
N ILE A 164 -0.57 -18.04 14.27
CA ILE A 164 -0.81 -18.47 12.89
C ILE A 164 -1.33 -17.33 12.00
N ASN A 165 -2.00 -16.31 12.57
CA ASN A 165 -2.50 -15.15 11.83
C ASN A 165 -1.43 -14.09 11.57
N ARG A 166 -0.30 -14.13 12.28
CA ARG A 166 0.73 -13.07 12.21
C ARG A 166 1.27 -12.84 10.79
N PRO A 167 1.57 -13.86 9.97
CA PRO A 167 1.99 -13.65 8.59
C PRO A 167 0.90 -12.97 7.76
N LEU A 168 -0.35 -13.40 7.89
CA LEU A 168 -1.50 -12.83 7.16
C LEU A 168 -1.75 -11.37 7.56
N VAL A 169 -1.75 -11.07 8.85
CA VAL A 169 -1.91 -9.70 9.37
C VAL A 169 -0.73 -8.82 8.94
N ASN A 170 0.50 -9.34 8.98
CA ASN A 170 1.67 -8.60 8.53
C ASN A 170 1.57 -8.26 7.04
N ASN A 171 1.21 -9.24 6.22
CA ASN A 171 1.03 -9.06 4.78
C ASN A 171 -0.15 -8.14 4.45
N LYS A 172 -1.27 -8.21 5.17
CA LYS A 172 -2.47 -7.40 4.87
C LYS A 172 -2.43 -5.99 5.50
N VAL A 173 -1.68 -5.78 6.59
CA VAL A 173 -1.77 -4.55 7.42
C VAL A 173 -0.41 -3.99 7.86
N ALA A 174 0.52 -4.82 8.35
CA ALA A 174 1.59 -4.34 9.24
C ALA A 174 2.79 -3.64 8.58
N ASP A 175 2.89 -3.59 7.25
CA ASP A 175 3.99 -2.85 6.58
C ASP A 175 3.82 -1.33 6.66
N LEU A 176 2.65 -0.83 7.08
CA LEU A 176 2.36 0.60 7.18
C LEU A 176 2.63 1.18 8.57
N ASN A 177 3.54 0.61 9.36
CA ASN A 177 3.81 1.07 10.72
C ASN A 177 4.31 2.54 10.74
N PHE A 178 3.41 3.50 10.95
CA PHE A 178 3.73 4.92 11.17
C PHE A 178 4.44 5.16 12.51
N ASN A 179 4.42 4.17 13.41
CA ASN A 179 4.97 4.23 14.75
C ASN A 179 6.11 3.22 14.91
N PHE A 180 7.27 3.51 14.34
CA PHE A 180 8.48 2.80 14.73
C PHE A 180 9.00 3.40 16.04
N SER A 181 8.87 2.66 17.14
CA SER A 181 9.47 3.06 18.42
C SER A 181 10.48 2.06 18.95
N ASP A 182 10.76 0.98 18.20
CA ASP A 182 11.66 -0.06 18.68
C ASP A 182 13.12 0.25 18.36
N LYS A 183 13.78 0.92 19.31
CA LYS A 183 15.24 1.15 19.31
C LYS A 183 16.05 -0.14 19.11
N CYS A 184 15.55 -1.30 19.55
CA CYS A 184 16.24 -2.57 19.39
C CYS A 184 16.36 -2.98 17.92
N LEU A 185 15.42 -2.59 17.07
CA LEU A 185 15.48 -2.86 15.62
C LEU A 185 16.71 -2.19 14.99
N VAL A 186 16.91 -0.90 15.24
CA VAL A 186 18.06 -0.15 14.70
C VAL A 186 19.37 -0.65 15.28
N ASN A 187 19.42 -0.91 16.59
CA ASN A 187 20.60 -1.52 17.21
C ASN A 187 20.93 -2.86 16.56
N GLY A 188 19.90 -3.65 16.23
CA GLY A 188 20.05 -4.92 15.52
C GLY A 188 20.61 -4.77 14.11
N ILE A 189 20.04 -3.87 13.30
CA ILE A 189 20.50 -3.57 11.93
C ILE A 189 21.97 -3.14 11.95
N VAL A 190 22.34 -2.22 12.86
CA VAL A 190 23.72 -1.74 12.98
C VAL A 190 24.66 -2.87 13.40
N LEU A 191 24.30 -3.67 14.41
CA LEU A 191 25.13 -4.78 14.87
C LEU A 191 25.33 -5.86 13.81
N HIS A 192 24.27 -6.18 13.07
CA HIS A 192 24.30 -7.17 12.00
C HIS A 192 25.22 -6.72 10.86
N SER A 193 25.07 -5.49 10.39
CA SER A 193 25.95 -4.89 9.37
C SER A 193 27.42 -4.83 9.80
N VAL A 194 27.70 -4.52 11.08
CA VAL A 194 29.07 -4.52 11.61
C VAL A 194 29.65 -5.94 11.64
N MET A 195 28.87 -6.92 12.11
CA MET A 195 29.30 -8.31 12.16
C MET A 195 29.61 -8.82 10.75
N GLU A 196 28.72 -8.59 9.79
CA GLU A 196 28.91 -8.99 8.40
C GLU A 196 30.19 -8.38 7.79
N ASP A 197 30.39 -7.06 7.94
CA ASP A 197 31.59 -6.37 7.41
C ASP A 197 32.89 -6.95 8.01
N VAL A 198 32.88 -7.27 9.31
CA VAL A 198 34.01 -7.89 10.03
C VAL A 198 34.28 -9.32 9.55
N LEU A 199 33.24 -10.11 9.34
CA LEU A 199 33.35 -11.51 8.89
C LEU A 199 33.90 -11.59 7.46
N ILE A 200 33.35 -10.80 6.53
CA ILE A 200 33.75 -10.81 5.11
C ILE A 200 35.21 -10.37 4.94
N HIS A 201 35.63 -9.34 5.67
CA HIS A 201 37.00 -8.83 5.57
C HIS A 201 37.99 -9.56 6.50
N ASN A 202 37.51 -10.52 7.28
CA ASN A 202 38.27 -11.28 8.27
C ASN A 202 39.14 -10.37 9.18
N ASN A 203 38.58 -9.24 9.62
CA ASN A 203 39.31 -8.23 10.40
C ASN A 203 38.59 -7.89 11.71
N TYR A 204 38.98 -8.58 12.78
CA TYR A 204 38.39 -8.44 14.11
C TYR A 204 39.10 -7.41 15.00
N SER A 205 39.98 -6.58 14.41
CA SER A 205 40.71 -5.57 15.19
C SER A 205 39.75 -4.50 15.71
N LEU A 206 39.92 -4.09 16.97
CA LEU A 206 39.06 -3.07 17.59
C LEU A 206 39.00 -1.75 16.77
N PRO A 207 40.11 -1.23 16.19
CA PRO A 207 40.04 -0.07 15.32
C PRO A 207 39.14 -0.26 14.09
N TYR A 208 39.20 -1.44 13.46
CA TYR A 208 38.36 -1.76 12.30
C TYR A 208 36.88 -1.88 12.69
N ILE A 209 36.58 -2.59 13.78
CA ILE A 209 35.20 -2.72 14.30
C ILE A 209 34.60 -1.34 14.61
N MET A 210 35.38 -0.43 15.20
CA MET A 210 34.93 0.93 15.47
C MET A 210 34.67 1.73 14.19
N GLN A 211 35.48 1.53 13.14
CA GLN A 211 35.28 2.14 11.83
C GLN A 211 34.02 1.59 11.14
N ALA A 212 33.84 0.26 11.12
CA ALA A 212 32.66 -0.40 10.59
C ALA A 212 31.39 0.07 11.31
N THR A 213 31.45 0.19 12.65
CA THR A 213 30.34 0.73 13.47
C THR A 213 29.97 2.15 13.07
N LYS A 214 30.97 3.01 12.86
CA LYS A 214 30.72 4.39 12.43
C LYS A 214 30.01 4.41 11.07
N LYS A 215 30.50 3.64 10.09
CA LYS A 215 29.92 3.52 8.75
C LYS A 215 28.49 2.95 8.80
N ALA A 216 28.24 1.91 9.59
CA ALA A 216 26.92 1.31 9.74
C ALA A 216 25.88 2.28 10.31
N ILE A 217 26.28 3.12 11.28
CA ILE A 217 25.41 4.18 11.84
C ILE A 217 25.16 5.28 10.79
N GLU A 218 26.19 5.74 10.08
CA GLU A 218 26.07 6.76 9.04
C GLU A 218 25.14 6.31 7.89
N ASN A 219 25.13 5.02 7.55
CA ASN A 219 24.24 4.46 6.54
C ASN A 219 22.77 4.32 6.98
N ASN A 220 22.49 4.42 8.29
CA ASN A 220 21.17 4.14 8.87
C ASN A 220 20.54 5.36 9.58
N VAL A 221 21.02 6.58 9.31
CA VAL A 221 20.56 7.82 9.97
C VAL A 221 19.03 8.00 9.94
N MET A 222 18.37 7.67 8.81
CA MET A 222 16.91 7.76 8.73
C MET A 222 16.23 6.77 9.67
N SER A 223 16.71 5.53 9.76
CA SER A 223 16.21 4.52 10.69
C SER A 223 16.37 4.97 12.15
N LEU A 224 17.48 5.66 12.47
CA LEU A 224 17.70 6.26 13.79
C LEU A 224 16.64 7.33 14.11
N TYR A 225 16.38 8.24 13.16
CA TYR A 225 15.32 9.24 13.32
C TYR A 225 13.94 8.59 13.49
N VAL A 226 13.61 7.63 12.63
CA VAL A 226 12.35 6.88 12.62
C VAL A 226 12.10 6.20 13.97
N CYS A 227 13.13 5.61 14.58
CA CYS A 227 13.04 4.96 15.90
C CYS A 227 13.30 5.90 17.08
N ASN A 228 13.25 7.22 16.86
CA ASN A 228 13.45 8.26 17.88
C ASN A 228 14.73 8.05 18.73
N THR A 229 15.84 7.67 18.10
CA THR A 229 17.14 7.46 18.75
C THR A 229 18.23 8.36 18.12
N THR A 230 19.42 8.37 18.73
CA THR A 230 20.58 9.15 18.27
C THR A 230 21.80 8.27 18.10
N GLU A 231 22.78 8.74 17.32
CA GLU A 231 24.04 8.05 17.06
C GLU A 231 24.79 7.79 18.37
N LYS A 232 24.73 8.73 19.32
CA LYS A 232 25.34 8.59 20.65
C LYS A 232 24.68 7.48 21.46
N MET A 233 23.35 7.43 21.46
CA MET A 233 22.59 6.40 22.17
C MET A 233 22.83 5.02 21.57
N VAL A 234 22.77 4.88 20.24
CA VAL A 234 23.07 3.61 19.56
C VAL A 234 24.49 3.15 19.88
N LYS A 235 25.49 4.04 19.77
CA LYS A 235 26.88 3.70 20.12
C LYS A 235 27.02 3.20 21.55
N SER A 236 26.37 3.87 22.51
CA SER A 236 26.40 3.48 23.92
C SER A 236 25.76 2.10 24.14
N ASP A 237 24.61 1.86 23.51
CA ASP A 237 23.85 0.62 23.67
C ASP A 237 24.58 -0.61 23.10
N ILE A 238 25.21 -0.45 21.93
CA ILE A 238 25.84 -1.59 21.22
C ILE A 238 27.28 -1.84 21.66
N LEU A 239 27.90 -0.90 22.39
CA LEU A 239 29.31 -0.99 22.82
C LEU A 239 29.65 -2.32 23.54
N PRO A 240 28.79 -2.88 24.43
CA PRO A 240 29.05 -4.19 25.03
C PRO A 240 29.11 -5.31 23.98
N SER A 241 28.22 -5.29 22.99
CA SER A 241 28.10 -6.29 21.93
C SER A 241 29.25 -6.23 20.93
N LEU A 242 29.89 -5.06 20.73
CA LEU A 242 31.10 -4.94 19.89
C LEU A 242 32.28 -5.77 20.43
N LYS A 243 32.37 -5.95 21.75
CA LYS A 243 33.38 -6.83 22.35
C LYS A 243 33.14 -8.29 21.99
N SER A 244 31.88 -8.72 21.93
CA SER A 244 31.51 -10.07 21.49
C SER A 244 31.92 -10.30 20.04
N ILE A 245 31.74 -9.31 19.16
CA ILE A 245 32.19 -9.37 17.76
C ILE A 245 33.70 -9.62 17.69
N ALA A 246 34.51 -8.86 18.45
CA ALA A 246 35.95 -9.07 18.51
C ALA A 246 36.33 -10.48 19.04
N GLN A 247 35.59 -10.98 20.04
CA GLN A 247 35.84 -12.30 20.63
C GLN A 247 35.44 -13.46 19.71
N PHE A 248 34.56 -13.22 18.73
CA PHE A 248 34.08 -14.24 17.80
C PHE A 248 35.22 -14.86 16.96
N GLN A 249 36.32 -14.12 16.75
CA GLN A 249 37.51 -14.61 16.06
C GLN A 249 38.02 -15.96 16.59
N LYS A 250 37.83 -16.24 17.88
CA LYS A 250 38.28 -17.49 18.54
C LYS A 250 37.64 -18.75 17.96
N ASN A 251 36.50 -18.64 17.28
CA ASN A 251 35.81 -19.80 16.69
C ASN A 251 36.47 -20.29 15.39
N ASN A 252 37.35 -19.48 14.78
CA ASN A 252 38.14 -19.84 13.59
C ASN A 252 37.31 -20.41 12.43
N PHE A 253 36.20 -19.75 12.12
CA PHE A 253 35.37 -20.09 10.97
C PHE A 253 35.87 -19.40 9.71
N ASP A 254 35.78 -20.11 8.59
CA ASP A 254 36.05 -19.58 7.27
C ASP A 254 34.73 -19.33 6.52
N PHE A 255 34.59 -18.12 5.99
CA PHE A 255 33.34 -17.63 5.42
C PHE A 255 33.57 -17.26 3.96
N THR A 256 32.64 -17.70 3.11
CA THR A 256 32.77 -17.55 1.65
C THR A 256 31.78 -16.55 1.10
N GLU A 257 30.62 -16.41 1.73
CA GLU A 257 29.51 -15.61 1.21
C GLU A 257 28.67 -15.03 2.37
N SER A 258 28.19 -13.80 2.20
CA SER A 258 27.17 -13.19 3.07
C SER A 258 25.86 -12.99 2.30
N GLU A 259 24.76 -12.89 3.05
CA GLU A 259 23.39 -12.72 2.53
C GLU A 259 23.05 -13.72 1.41
N LYS A 260 23.47 -15.00 1.58
CA LYS A 260 23.26 -16.04 0.58
C LYS A 260 21.77 -16.32 0.44
N ARG A 261 21.21 -15.94 -0.70
CA ARG A 261 19.84 -16.26 -1.06
C ARG A 261 19.67 -17.75 -1.32
N ILE A 262 18.64 -18.34 -0.74
CA ILE A 262 18.23 -19.72 -0.99
C ILE A 262 16.73 -19.82 -1.29
N VAL A 263 16.42 -20.62 -2.31
CA VAL A 263 15.06 -20.91 -2.74
C VAL A 263 14.96 -22.41 -2.92
N SER A 264 13.92 -23.01 -2.37
CA SER A 264 13.54 -24.40 -2.57
C SER A 264 12.16 -24.43 -3.19
N LEU A 265 12.10 -24.92 -4.43
CA LEU A 265 10.84 -25.16 -5.14
C LEU A 265 10.14 -26.45 -4.68
N THR A 266 10.84 -27.32 -3.95
CA THR A 266 10.25 -28.54 -3.37
C THR A 266 9.57 -28.22 -2.04
N CYS A 267 10.22 -27.41 -1.21
CA CYS A 267 9.68 -26.97 0.06
C CYS A 267 8.75 -25.75 -0.07
N ASN A 268 8.71 -25.13 -1.25
CA ASN A 268 8.03 -23.86 -1.55
C ASN A 268 8.42 -22.76 -0.54
N LEU A 269 9.72 -22.70 -0.23
CA LEU A 269 10.32 -21.77 0.73
C LEU A 269 11.40 -20.92 0.08
N LYS A 270 11.55 -19.70 0.59
CA LYS A 270 12.67 -18.81 0.26
C LYS A 270 13.19 -18.09 1.51
N GLY A 271 14.46 -17.74 1.49
CA GLY A 271 15.04 -16.89 2.52
C GLY A 271 16.50 -16.53 2.22
N ASN A 272 17.09 -15.75 3.12
CA ASN A 272 18.45 -15.26 2.99
C ASN A 272 19.21 -15.70 4.23
N ILE A 273 20.25 -16.51 4.01
CA ILE A 273 21.15 -16.94 5.06
C ILE A 273 22.16 -15.82 5.30
N ASP A 274 22.31 -15.38 6.55
CA ASP A 274 23.20 -14.28 6.88
C ASP A 274 24.64 -14.53 6.41
N ILE A 275 25.22 -15.67 6.77
CA ILE A 275 26.60 -16.02 6.43
C ILE A 275 26.72 -17.51 6.10
N VAL A 276 27.48 -17.82 5.04
CA VAL A 276 27.77 -19.18 4.60
C VAL A 276 29.28 -19.37 4.44
N GLY A 277 29.77 -20.50 4.94
CA GLY A 277 31.13 -21.00 4.72
C GLY A 277 31.13 -22.22 3.80
N GLU A 278 32.26 -22.93 3.73
CA GLU A 278 32.35 -24.14 2.90
C GLU A 278 31.37 -25.23 3.38
N ASP A 279 31.36 -25.56 4.67
CA ASP A 279 30.46 -26.57 5.27
C ASP A 279 29.63 -26.00 6.44
N LEU A 280 29.42 -24.69 6.43
CA LEU A 280 28.93 -23.92 7.57
C LEU A 280 27.78 -23.00 7.16
N ILE A 281 26.74 -22.96 7.99
CA ILE A 281 25.65 -21.98 7.93
C ILE A 281 25.66 -21.23 9.27
N LEU A 282 25.63 -19.92 9.24
CA LEU A 282 25.58 -19.08 10.42
C LEU A 282 24.44 -18.07 10.31
N GLU A 283 23.50 -18.13 11.26
CA GLU A 283 22.45 -17.14 11.46
C GLU A 283 22.81 -16.23 12.64
N ILE A 284 22.64 -14.92 12.48
CA ILE A 284 23.08 -13.92 13.44
C ILE A 284 21.85 -13.26 14.09
N LYS A 285 21.87 -13.15 15.42
CA LYS A 285 20.85 -12.45 16.19
C LYS A 285 21.47 -11.41 17.11
N SER A 286 20.89 -10.22 17.10
CA SER A 286 21.31 -9.09 17.94
C SER A 286 20.75 -9.16 19.37
N GLY A 287 19.69 -9.94 19.61
CA GLY A 287 19.05 -10.09 20.92
C GLY A 287 19.89 -10.90 21.94
N LYS A 288 19.42 -10.95 23.19
CA LYS A 288 20.09 -11.66 24.29
C LYS A 288 19.60 -13.10 24.51
N TYR A 289 18.38 -13.41 24.11
CA TYR A 289 17.71 -14.66 24.48
C TYR A 289 17.41 -15.51 23.25
N MET A 290 17.50 -16.83 23.46
CA MET A 290 17.18 -17.80 22.44
C MET A 290 15.68 -17.87 22.20
N ASP A 291 15.28 -17.71 20.95
CA ASP A 291 13.88 -17.82 20.52
C ASP A 291 13.70 -19.09 19.69
N ILE A 292 12.55 -19.76 19.85
CA ILE A 292 12.19 -20.94 19.06
C ILE A 292 12.13 -20.57 17.56
N SER A 293 11.69 -19.35 17.24
CA SER A 293 11.64 -18.85 15.87
C SER A 293 13.04 -18.72 15.25
N HIS A 294 14.05 -18.32 16.03
CA HIS A 294 15.43 -18.26 15.53
C HIS A 294 15.99 -19.67 15.26
N LYS A 295 15.72 -20.64 16.13
CA LYS A 295 16.10 -22.04 15.91
C LYS A 295 15.42 -22.60 14.65
N ALA A 296 14.13 -22.31 14.48
CA ALA A 296 13.36 -22.72 13.31
C ALA A 296 13.95 -22.18 12.00
N GLN A 297 14.39 -20.91 11.96
CA GLN A 297 15.05 -20.32 10.79
C GLN A 297 16.27 -21.14 10.36
N VAL A 298 17.15 -21.45 11.31
CA VAL A 298 18.36 -22.23 11.05
C VAL A 298 18.03 -23.64 10.55
N ILE A 299 17.06 -24.33 11.18
CA ILE A 299 16.61 -25.66 10.74
C ILE A 299 16.14 -25.62 9.28
N LEU A 300 15.33 -24.63 8.91
CA LEU A 300 14.79 -24.48 7.56
C LEU A 300 15.89 -24.16 6.55
N TYR A 301 16.83 -23.26 6.89
CA TYR A 301 17.98 -22.98 6.03
C TYR A 301 18.83 -24.21 5.79
N SER A 302 19.10 -25.00 6.82
CA SER A 302 19.86 -26.23 6.68
C SER A 302 19.14 -27.28 5.85
N LEU A 303 17.81 -27.42 6.02
CA LEU A 303 16.99 -28.29 5.18
C LEU A 303 17.12 -27.92 3.70
N MET A 304 16.95 -26.64 3.37
CA MET A 304 17.04 -26.14 2.00
C MET A 304 18.45 -26.26 1.42
N MET A 305 19.49 -26.01 2.22
CA MET A 305 20.89 -26.18 1.80
C MET A 305 21.21 -27.64 1.52
N LYS A 306 20.72 -28.56 2.37
CA LYS A 306 20.88 -30.00 2.19
C LYS A 306 20.16 -30.49 0.94
N GLU A 307 18.93 -30.02 0.69
CA GLU A 307 18.19 -30.33 -0.53
C GLU A 307 18.96 -29.86 -1.79
N LYS A 308 19.42 -28.60 -1.78
CA LYS A 308 20.06 -27.97 -2.94
C LYS A 308 21.42 -28.58 -3.27
N TYR A 309 22.26 -28.81 -2.27
CA TYR A 309 23.66 -29.23 -2.45
C TYR A 309 23.89 -30.72 -2.17
N LYS A 310 22.87 -31.44 -1.68
CA LYS A 310 22.93 -32.89 -1.37
C LYS A 310 24.06 -33.27 -0.42
N ARG A 311 24.36 -32.39 0.54
CA ARG A 311 25.38 -32.60 1.57
C ARG A 311 24.96 -31.92 2.87
N ASP A 312 25.57 -32.35 3.97
CA ASP A 312 25.31 -31.79 5.28
C ASP A 312 26.11 -30.50 5.52
N PHE A 313 25.54 -29.61 6.34
CA PHE A 313 26.16 -28.36 6.76
C PHE A 313 26.08 -28.27 8.28
N CYS A 314 27.15 -27.80 8.91
CA CYS A 314 27.13 -27.45 10.33
C CYS A 314 26.39 -26.12 10.49
N ALA A 315 25.23 -26.17 11.15
CA ALA A 315 24.37 -25.01 11.32
C ALA A 315 24.57 -24.38 12.69
N TYR A 316 24.80 -23.07 12.73
CA TYR A 316 25.03 -22.33 13.96
C TYR A 316 24.11 -21.12 14.05
N LEU A 317 23.73 -20.81 15.29
CA LEU A 317 22.97 -19.63 15.67
C LEU A 317 23.81 -18.81 16.65
N TYR A 318 24.11 -17.57 16.29
CA TYR A 318 24.96 -16.70 17.11
C TYR A 318 24.20 -15.50 17.67
N TYR A 319 24.23 -15.35 18.98
CA TYR A 319 23.67 -14.22 19.70
C TYR A 319 24.78 -13.23 20.07
N ILE A 320 24.88 -12.12 19.31
CA ILE A 320 25.96 -11.14 19.47
C ILE A 320 25.95 -10.56 20.89
N SER A 321 24.79 -10.17 21.40
CA SER A 321 24.69 -9.45 22.68
C SER A 321 25.05 -10.31 23.90
N SER A 322 24.94 -11.63 23.81
CA SER A 322 25.34 -12.56 24.88
C SER A 322 26.64 -13.31 24.58
N ASN A 323 27.26 -13.08 23.41
CA ASN A 323 28.37 -13.87 22.90
C ASN A 323 28.10 -15.39 22.96
N ASN A 324 26.89 -15.81 22.59
CA ASN A 324 26.47 -17.20 22.68
C ASN A 324 26.36 -17.81 21.28
N LEU A 325 27.22 -18.79 20.98
CA LEU A 325 27.21 -19.55 19.73
C LEU A 325 26.64 -20.94 19.99
N VAL A 326 25.51 -21.25 19.35
CA VAL A 326 24.81 -22.52 19.54
C VAL A 326 24.84 -23.31 18.24
N LYS A 327 25.35 -24.54 18.29
CA LYS A 327 25.22 -25.48 17.18
C LYS A 327 23.79 -26.05 17.17
N ILE A 328 23.16 -26.06 16.00
CA ILE A 328 21.80 -26.56 15.82
C ILE A 328 21.86 -27.92 15.11
N ASP A 329 21.46 -28.96 15.82
CA ASP A 329 21.28 -30.29 15.23
C ASP A 329 19.84 -30.44 14.71
N ILE A 330 19.73 -30.91 13.47
CA ILE A 330 18.44 -31.05 12.78
C ILE A 330 17.81 -32.39 13.16
N LYS A 331 16.61 -32.35 13.74
CA LYS A 331 15.83 -33.55 14.09
C LYS A 331 14.59 -33.67 13.22
N HIS A 332 14.22 -34.91 12.87
CA HIS A 332 13.03 -35.18 12.06
C HIS A 332 11.77 -34.56 12.67
N SER A 333 11.53 -34.74 13.97
CA SER A 333 10.35 -34.22 14.66
C SER A 333 10.23 -32.69 14.59
N GLU A 334 11.35 -31.97 14.64
CA GLU A 334 11.36 -30.50 14.55
C GLU A 334 11.08 -30.02 13.11
N VAL A 335 11.70 -30.67 12.11
CA VAL A 335 11.42 -30.39 10.69
C VAL A 335 9.95 -30.69 10.39
N LYS A 336 9.45 -31.86 10.79
CA LYS A 336 8.05 -32.27 10.65
C LYS A 336 7.10 -31.19 11.18
N SER A 337 7.31 -30.74 12.42
CA SER A 337 6.48 -29.72 13.06
C SER A 337 6.46 -28.39 12.30
N LEU A 338 7.62 -27.96 11.77
CA LEU A 338 7.73 -26.73 10.98
C LEU A 338 7.05 -26.86 9.61
N LEU A 339 7.16 -28.03 8.97
CA LEU A 339 6.53 -28.31 7.68
C LEU A 339 5.00 -28.44 7.80
N ILE A 340 4.51 -29.07 8.86
CA ILE A 340 3.07 -29.08 9.20
C ILE A 340 2.58 -27.64 9.37
N SER A 341 3.29 -26.82 10.15
CA SER A 341 2.95 -25.41 10.36
C SER A 341 2.94 -24.62 9.04
N ARG A 342 3.88 -24.92 8.13
CA ARG A 342 3.93 -24.34 6.78
C ARG A 342 2.73 -24.72 5.94
N ASN A 343 2.35 -26.00 5.93
CA ASN A 343 1.17 -26.45 5.19
C ASN A 343 -0.12 -25.87 5.77
N LYS A 344 -0.23 -25.73 7.10
CA LYS A 344 -1.35 -25.02 7.73
C LYS A 344 -1.48 -23.59 7.23
N LEU A 345 -0.38 -22.87 7.07
CA LEU A 345 -0.41 -21.50 6.53
C LEU A 345 -0.85 -21.45 5.06
N THR A 346 -0.37 -22.38 4.23
CA THR A 346 -0.74 -22.45 2.81
C THR A 346 -2.20 -22.83 2.60
N LEU A 347 -2.71 -23.77 3.39
CA LEU A 347 -4.12 -24.17 3.34
C LEU A 347 -5.06 -23.10 3.94
N LYS A 348 -4.52 -22.04 4.55
CA LYS A 348 -5.28 -21.02 5.26
C LYS A 348 -5.38 -19.73 4.47
N ASN A 349 -6.59 -19.39 4.03
CA ASN A 349 -6.85 -18.18 3.25
C ASN A 349 -7.30 -16.97 4.09
N ASP A 350 -7.83 -17.19 5.30
CA ASP A 350 -8.46 -16.14 6.09
C ASP A 350 -7.91 -15.99 7.51
N ILE A 351 -8.12 -14.80 8.10
CA ILE A 351 -7.82 -14.53 9.50
C ILE A 351 -8.90 -15.21 10.33
N VAL A 352 -8.53 -16.19 11.15
CA VAL A 352 -9.45 -16.95 12.01
C VAL A 352 -9.33 -16.44 13.43
N ASP A 353 -10.37 -16.61 14.26
CA ASP A 353 -10.27 -16.30 15.67
C ASP A 353 -9.07 -17.00 16.32
N CYS A 354 -8.27 -16.18 16.99
CA CYS A 354 -7.01 -16.55 17.59
C CYS A 354 -6.94 -15.93 18.97
N ASP A 355 -6.78 -16.76 20.00
CA ASP A 355 -6.56 -16.31 21.40
C ASP A 355 -5.19 -15.65 21.61
N CYS A 356 -4.41 -15.45 20.55
CA CYS A 356 -3.08 -14.89 20.62
C CYS A 356 -3.13 -13.43 21.11
N CYS A 357 -2.60 -13.23 22.32
CA CYS A 357 -2.41 -11.93 22.95
C CYS A 357 -1.34 -11.04 22.27
N ALA A 358 -0.71 -11.49 21.19
CA ALA A 358 0.57 -10.95 20.71
C ALA A 358 0.45 -9.75 19.74
N LEU A 359 -0.68 -9.56 19.04
CA LEU A 359 -0.87 -8.47 18.09
C LEU A 359 -2.21 -7.79 18.31
N GLU A 360 -2.19 -6.49 18.61
CA GLU A 360 -3.40 -5.68 18.79
C GLU A 360 -4.27 -5.66 17.52
N ALA A 361 -3.65 -5.54 16.35
CA ALA A 361 -4.35 -5.61 15.07
C ALA A 361 -5.16 -6.91 14.90
N CYS A 362 -4.64 -8.06 15.38
CA CYS A 362 -5.38 -9.33 15.32
C CYS A 362 -6.65 -9.27 16.17
N LYS A 363 -6.58 -8.70 17.38
CA LYS A 363 -7.74 -8.54 18.27
C LYS A 363 -8.78 -7.61 17.66
N ILE A 364 -8.35 -6.51 17.05
CA ILE A 364 -9.25 -5.56 16.39
C ILE A 364 -9.94 -6.21 15.19
N ILE A 365 -9.19 -6.93 14.35
CA ILE A 365 -9.76 -7.61 13.18
C ILE A 365 -10.80 -8.65 13.61
N THR A 366 -10.49 -9.51 14.58
CA THR A 366 -11.47 -10.46 15.14
C THR A 366 -12.74 -9.74 15.62
N LYS A 367 -12.59 -8.61 16.33
CA LYS A 367 -13.76 -7.83 16.76
C LYS A 367 -14.56 -7.29 15.58
N ILE A 368 -13.91 -6.78 14.53
CA ILE A 368 -14.60 -6.30 13.32
C ILE A 368 -15.33 -7.45 12.61
N LEU A 369 -14.70 -8.62 12.51
CA LEU A 369 -15.28 -9.81 11.88
C LEU A 369 -16.53 -10.33 12.60
N ASN A 370 -16.59 -10.12 13.92
CA ASN A 370 -17.71 -10.53 14.77
C ASN A 370 -18.82 -9.46 14.90
N LEU A 371 -18.74 -8.35 14.17
CA LEU A 371 -19.81 -7.34 14.10
C LEU A 371 -20.93 -7.78 13.15
N PRO A 372 -22.16 -7.24 13.30
CA PRO A 372 -23.26 -7.46 12.36
C PRO A 372 -22.87 -7.13 10.91
N GLU A 373 -23.44 -7.86 9.95
CA GLU A 373 -23.11 -7.73 8.51
C GLU A 373 -23.43 -6.35 7.92
N ASP A 374 -24.37 -5.62 8.51
CA ASP A 374 -24.75 -4.25 8.16
C ASP A 374 -23.91 -3.18 8.88
N HIS A 375 -23.11 -3.57 9.87
CA HIS A 375 -22.26 -2.65 10.61
C HIS A 375 -21.19 -2.03 9.71
N PHE A 376 -21.04 -0.70 9.75
CA PHE A 376 -20.12 0.06 8.88
C PHE A 376 -18.71 -0.54 8.80
N LEU A 377 -18.07 -0.84 9.95
CA LEU A 377 -16.71 -1.39 9.97
C LEU A 377 -16.61 -2.78 9.30
N LYS A 378 -17.64 -3.61 9.44
CA LYS A 378 -17.73 -4.95 8.85
C LYS A 378 -17.96 -4.85 7.34
N VAL A 379 -18.94 -4.05 6.92
CA VAL A 379 -19.20 -3.73 5.50
C VAL A 379 -17.94 -3.23 4.80
N MET A 380 -17.20 -2.33 5.43
CA MET A 380 -15.96 -1.79 4.85
C MET A 380 -14.86 -2.86 4.78
N TRP A 381 -14.67 -3.68 5.81
CA TRP A 381 -13.72 -4.80 5.79
C TRP A 381 -14.04 -5.77 4.65
N ASP A 382 -15.28 -6.27 4.57
CA ASP A 382 -15.67 -7.24 3.56
C ASP A 382 -15.66 -6.66 2.15
N SER A 383 -15.90 -5.35 2.01
CA SER A 383 -15.78 -4.66 0.73
C SER A 383 -14.31 -4.53 0.28
N ILE A 384 -13.38 -4.33 1.21
CA ILE A 384 -11.93 -4.34 0.92
C ILE A 384 -11.51 -5.73 0.43
N GLU A 385 -11.89 -6.79 1.14
CA GLU A 385 -11.54 -8.17 0.77
C GLU A 385 -12.10 -8.55 -0.61
N ARG A 386 -13.38 -8.27 -0.87
CA ARG A 386 -14.01 -8.55 -2.17
C ARG A 386 -13.37 -7.75 -3.31
N GLU A 387 -13.08 -6.47 -3.09
CA GLU A 387 -12.43 -5.63 -4.10
C GLU A 387 -11.00 -6.09 -4.38
N GLU A 388 -10.25 -6.49 -3.36
CA GLU A 388 -8.91 -7.05 -3.52
C GLU A 388 -8.96 -8.38 -4.28
N ASN A 389 -9.81 -9.32 -3.87
CA ASN A 389 -9.93 -10.62 -4.52
C ASN A 389 -10.39 -10.50 -5.99
N TYR A 390 -11.31 -9.57 -6.28
CA TYR A 390 -11.72 -9.30 -7.66
C TYR A 390 -10.57 -8.75 -8.50
N ARG A 391 -9.74 -7.88 -7.92
CA ARG A 391 -8.59 -7.24 -8.57
C ARG A 391 -7.38 -8.15 -8.69
N LEU A 392 -7.23 -9.11 -7.78
CA LEU A 392 -6.13 -10.08 -7.74
C LEU A 392 -6.36 -11.30 -8.65
N LYS A 393 -7.48 -11.39 -9.39
CA LYS A 393 -7.65 -12.43 -10.42
C LYS A 393 -6.49 -12.35 -11.42
N GLU A 394 -5.52 -13.23 -11.24
CA GLU A 394 -4.28 -13.22 -12.00
C GLU A 394 -4.56 -13.69 -13.43
N THR A 395 -4.06 -12.91 -14.39
CA THR A 395 -4.01 -13.35 -15.79
C THR A 395 -2.56 -13.64 -16.10
N TRP A 396 -2.23 -14.91 -16.32
CA TRP A 396 -0.88 -15.33 -16.68
C TRP A 396 -0.65 -15.12 -18.17
N ASN A 397 0.23 -14.19 -18.48
CA ASN A 397 0.66 -13.90 -19.84
C ASN A 397 2.06 -14.48 -20.06
N ARG A 398 2.22 -15.31 -21.09
CA ARG A 398 3.51 -15.93 -21.40
C ARG A 398 4.49 -14.89 -21.95
N VAL A 399 5.74 -14.96 -21.47
CA VAL A 399 6.85 -14.11 -21.89
C VAL A 399 8.12 -14.94 -22.06
N ILE A 400 9.07 -14.45 -22.84
CA ILE A 400 10.35 -15.12 -23.08
C ILE A 400 11.48 -14.27 -22.54
N PHE A 401 12.27 -14.81 -21.62
CA PHE A 401 13.42 -14.10 -21.08
C PHE A 401 14.53 -13.96 -22.13
N LYS A 402 15.11 -12.76 -22.25
CA LYS A 402 16.14 -12.47 -23.26
C LYS A 402 17.49 -12.11 -22.65
N LYS A 403 17.50 -11.20 -21.68
CA LYS A 403 18.74 -10.68 -21.10
C LYS A 403 18.50 -10.13 -19.71
N GLN A 404 19.51 -10.21 -18.85
CA GLN A 404 19.51 -9.65 -17.51
C GLN A 404 20.82 -8.91 -17.25
N SER A 405 20.71 -7.78 -16.56
CA SER A 405 21.81 -7.06 -15.94
C SER A 405 21.42 -6.75 -14.50
N ASP A 406 21.91 -7.57 -13.58
CA ASP A 406 21.56 -7.51 -12.16
C ASP A 406 20.05 -7.69 -11.89
N THR A 407 19.35 -6.68 -11.39
CA THR A 407 17.88 -6.72 -11.21
C THR A 407 17.10 -6.27 -12.45
N SER A 408 17.77 -5.75 -13.48
CA SER A 408 17.10 -5.33 -14.72
C SER A 408 17.02 -6.49 -15.70
N VAL A 409 15.80 -6.85 -16.11
CA VAL A 409 15.51 -7.98 -16.98
C VAL A 409 14.76 -7.52 -18.22
N VAL A 410 15.03 -8.14 -19.37
CA VAL A 410 14.27 -7.97 -20.61
C VAL A 410 13.51 -9.23 -20.95
N PHE A 411 12.21 -9.05 -21.15
CA PHE A 411 11.30 -10.07 -21.65
C PHE A 411 10.78 -9.68 -23.04
N LYS A 412 10.68 -10.66 -23.93
CA LYS A 412 9.88 -10.57 -25.15
C LYS A 412 8.46 -11.02 -24.83
N PHE A 413 7.46 -10.30 -25.30
CA PHE A 413 6.03 -10.64 -25.17
C PHE A 413 5.32 -10.58 -26.52
N ASP A 414 4.15 -11.22 -26.62
CA ASP A 414 3.39 -11.36 -27.89
C ASP A 414 1.87 -11.24 -27.70
N PHE A 415 1.44 -10.52 -26.66
CA PHE A 415 0.01 -10.35 -26.35
C PHE A 415 -0.46 -8.91 -26.61
N GLU A 416 -1.71 -8.74 -27.04
CA GLU A 416 -2.29 -7.46 -27.49
C GLU A 416 -2.62 -6.43 -26.38
N GLN A 417 -2.19 -6.69 -25.13
CA GLN A 417 -2.41 -5.74 -24.05
C GLN A 417 -1.44 -4.56 -24.15
N SER A 418 -1.98 -3.35 -24.02
CA SER A 418 -1.18 -2.12 -23.96
C SER A 418 -0.50 -2.06 -22.59
N ILE A 419 0.75 -2.48 -22.55
CA ILE A 419 1.60 -2.36 -21.37
C ILE A 419 2.04 -0.90 -21.24
N ILE A 420 1.95 -0.34 -20.03
CA ILE A 420 2.41 1.01 -19.70
C ILE A 420 3.60 0.88 -18.76
N ASP A 421 4.50 1.85 -18.80
CA ASP A 421 5.61 1.96 -17.86
C ASP A 421 5.09 2.10 -16.40
N ASP A 422 5.95 1.78 -15.44
CA ASP A 422 5.71 1.82 -13.99
C ASP A 422 4.59 0.89 -13.48
N ILE A 423 4.31 -0.20 -14.19
CA ILE A 423 3.37 -1.24 -13.76
C ILE A 423 4.11 -2.35 -13.00
N TYR A 424 3.59 -2.71 -11.82
CA TYR A 424 4.06 -3.87 -11.08
C TYR A 424 3.54 -5.18 -11.69
N ILE A 425 4.43 -6.17 -11.78
CA ILE A 425 4.13 -7.52 -12.26
C ILE A 425 4.65 -8.55 -11.27
N ASN A 426 3.98 -9.69 -11.21
CA ASN A 426 4.49 -10.92 -10.62
C ASN A 426 5.06 -11.79 -11.76
N ILE A 427 6.18 -12.45 -11.52
CA ILE A 427 6.85 -13.34 -12.49
C ILE A 427 6.80 -14.76 -11.96
N TYR A 428 6.47 -15.71 -12.82
CA TYR A 428 6.28 -17.13 -12.50
C TYR A 428 7.11 -18.01 -13.44
N ASN A 429 7.49 -19.20 -12.98
CA ASN A 429 8.04 -20.24 -13.86
C ASN A 429 6.93 -20.93 -14.68
N GLU A 430 7.31 -21.94 -15.47
CA GLU A 430 6.37 -22.75 -16.26
C GLU A 430 5.33 -23.50 -15.43
N ASP A 431 5.66 -23.85 -14.18
CA ASP A 431 4.73 -24.50 -13.24
C ASP A 431 3.79 -23.50 -12.55
N LEU A 432 3.76 -22.23 -12.97
CA LEU A 432 3.01 -21.13 -12.36
C LEU A 432 3.38 -20.88 -10.88
N ILE A 433 4.61 -21.22 -10.48
CA ILE A 433 5.15 -20.87 -9.17
C ILE A 433 5.74 -19.46 -9.24
N LYS A 434 5.28 -18.57 -8.38
CA LYS A 434 5.77 -17.19 -8.31
C LYS A 434 7.24 -17.13 -7.89
N LEU A 435 8.07 -16.58 -8.76
CA LEU A 435 9.50 -16.41 -8.55
C LEU A 435 9.84 -15.06 -7.87
N CYS A 436 9.28 -13.96 -8.39
CA CYS A 436 9.67 -12.60 -8.01
C CYS A 436 8.60 -11.57 -8.38
N LYS A 437 8.65 -10.39 -7.76
CA LYS A 437 7.92 -9.20 -8.24
C LYS A 437 8.85 -8.35 -9.11
N GLY A 438 8.30 -7.60 -10.05
CA GLY A 438 9.04 -6.64 -10.84
C GLY A 438 8.20 -5.41 -11.15
N MET A 439 8.85 -4.35 -11.58
CA MET A 439 8.20 -3.16 -12.10
C MET A 439 8.66 -2.96 -13.54
N ILE A 440 7.73 -2.85 -14.47
CA ILE A 440 8.02 -2.53 -15.86
C ILE A 440 8.55 -1.10 -15.89
N THR A 441 9.78 -0.90 -16.35
CA THR A 441 10.43 0.42 -16.38
C THR A 441 10.32 1.08 -17.76
N SER A 442 10.20 0.27 -18.81
CA SER A 442 10.01 0.76 -20.18
C SER A 442 9.48 -0.36 -21.08
N VAL A 443 8.68 0.01 -22.07
CA VAL A 443 8.18 -0.89 -23.11
C VAL A 443 8.52 -0.33 -24.48
N GLU A 444 9.19 -1.13 -25.32
CA GLU A 444 9.49 -0.79 -26.72
C GLU A 444 9.13 -1.99 -27.61
N ASP A 445 8.26 -1.75 -28.60
CA ASP A 445 7.72 -2.78 -29.51
C ASP A 445 7.16 -4.02 -28.77
N SER A 446 7.81 -5.19 -28.93
CA SER A 446 7.46 -6.46 -28.29
C SER A 446 8.37 -6.82 -27.11
N PHE A 447 9.10 -5.83 -26.58
CA PHE A 447 10.04 -6.02 -25.48
C PHE A 447 9.67 -5.14 -24.29
N MET A 448 9.73 -5.73 -23.11
CA MET A 448 9.54 -5.01 -21.85
C MET A 448 10.80 -5.15 -21.00
N MET A 449 11.26 -4.01 -20.48
CA MET A 449 12.29 -3.93 -19.46
C MET A 449 11.60 -3.93 -18.09
N VAL A 450 12.04 -4.81 -17.21
CA VAL A 450 11.49 -5.00 -15.88
C VAL A 450 12.61 -4.85 -14.86
N SER A 451 12.45 -3.92 -13.92
CA SER A 451 13.27 -3.85 -12.71
C SER A 451 12.68 -4.80 -11.67
N LEU A 452 13.39 -5.90 -11.40
CA LEU A 452 12.99 -6.89 -10.41
C LEU A 452 13.13 -6.33 -9.00
N SER A 453 12.22 -6.72 -8.11
CA SER A 453 12.32 -6.40 -6.67
C SER A 453 13.53 -7.08 -6.02
N GLU A 454 13.99 -8.18 -6.61
CA GLU A 454 15.13 -8.95 -6.13
C GLU A 454 15.78 -9.70 -7.31
N LYS A 455 17.10 -9.91 -7.24
CA LYS A 455 17.84 -10.63 -8.27
C LYS A 455 17.47 -12.11 -8.27
N ILE A 456 16.97 -12.61 -9.40
CA ILE A 456 16.72 -14.05 -9.65
C ILE A 456 17.55 -14.50 -10.85
N ASN A 457 17.90 -15.78 -10.91
CA ASN A 457 18.58 -16.34 -12.09
C ASN A 457 17.52 -16.83 -13.08
N LEU A 458 17.46 -16.20 -14.24
CA LEU A 458 16.59 -16.63 -15.35
C LEU A 458 17.43 -17.30 -16.44
N GLU A 459 16.90 -18.36 -17.03
CA GLU A 459 17.54 -19.11 -18.09
C GLU A 459 17.26 -18.46 -19.44
N LYS A 460 18.32 -18.07 -20.15
CA LYS A 460 18.22 -17.34 -21.42
C LYS A 460 17.36 -18.08 -22.44
N ASN A 461 16.38 -17.39 -23.02
CA ASN A 461 15.37 -17.91 -23.96
C ASN A 461 14.36 -18.89 -23.39
N SER A 462 14.34 -19.15 -22.08
CA SER A 462 13.27 -19.90 -21.44
C SER A 462 12.01 -19.05 -21.32
N SER A 463 10.85 -19.71 -21.34
CA SER A 463 9.56 -19.06 -21.14
C SER A 463 9.22 -18.97 -19.65
N TYR A 464 8.47 -17.92 -19.34
CA TYR A 464 8.00 -17.55 -18.02
C TYR A 464 6.59 -16.99 -18.16
N PHE A 465 5.86 -16.89 -17.06
CA PHE A 465 4.58 -16.19 -17.04
C PHE A 465 4.70 -14.90 -16.24
N ILE A 466 3.98 -13.87 -16.66
CA ILE A 466 3.77 -12.67 -15.86
C ILE A 466 2.29 -12.49 -15.55
N SER A 467 2.00 -12.01 -14.36
CA SER A 467 0.69 -11.50 -14.01
C SER A 467 0.82 -10.02 -13.64
N PHE A 468 -0.11 -9.20 -14.09
CA PHE A 468 -0.15 -7.80 -13.70
C PHE A 468 -0.61 -7.71 -12.24
N GLY A 469 0.29 -7.27 -11.37
CA GLY A 469 0.01 -7.19 -9.94
C GLY A 469 -0.92 -6.02 -9.66
N CYS A 470 -1.94 -6.25 -8.82
CA CYS A 470 -2.62 -5.12 -8.18
C CYS A 470 -1.74 -4.51 -7.10
N ASN A 471 -1.89 -3.19 -6.91
CA ASN A 471 -1.10 -2.43 -5.94
C ASN A 471 -1.57 -2.78 -4.52
N ASP A 472 -0.96 -3.81 -3.93
CA ASP A 472 -1.10 -4.26 -2.53
C ASP A 472 -1.14 -3.09 -1.54
N LEU A 473 -0.35 -2.04 -1.82
CA LEU A 473 -0.27 -0.86 -0.98
C LEU A 473 -1.63 -0.15 -0.79
N PHE A 474 -2.49 -0.12 -1.81
CA PHE A 474 -3.82 0.50 -1.72
C PHE A 474 -4.67 -0.15 -0.64
N PHE A 475 -4.77 -1.49 -0.66
CA PHE A 475 -5.57 -2.25 0.30
C PHE A 475 -4.95 -2.25 1.69
N LYS A 476 -3.61 -2.26 1.78
CA LYS A 476 -2.90 -2.03 3.04
C LYS A 476 -3.32 -0.71 3.70
N TYR A 477 -3.36 0.40 2.95
CA TYR A 477 -3.74 1.71 3.52
C TYR A 477 -5.20 1.74 3.95
N LEU A 478 -6.11 1.10 3.20
CA LEU A 478 -7.51 0.99 3.59
C LEU A 478 -7.66 0.21 4.90
N ARG A 479 -7.04 -0.97 5.02
CA ARG A 479 -7.07 -1.77 6.26
C ARG A 479 -6.40 -1.06 7.42
N TYR A 480 -5.25 -0.42 7.18
CA TYR A 480 -4.57 0.38 8.19
C TYR A 480 -5.50 1.46 8.76
N SER A 481 -6.15 2.23 7.89
CA SER A 481 -7.06 3.28 8.30
C SER A 481 -8.28 2.72 9.04
N LEU A 482 -8.84 1.61 8.55
CA LEU A 482 -9.97 0.96 9.21
C LEU A 482 -9.63 0.52 10.63
N ILE A 483 -8.48 -0.15 10.82
CA ILE A 483 -8.06 -0.73 12.10
C ILE A 483 -7.56 0.34 13.07
N ASN A 484 -6.71 1.26 12.61
CA ASN A 484 -5.98 2.17 13.50
C ASN A 484 -6.64 3.55 13.63
N ILE A 485 -7.64 3.86 12.80
CA ILE A 485 -8.31 5.16 12.83
C ILE A 485 -9.81 4.96 12.98
N ALA A 486 -10.47 4.30 12.02
CA ALA A 486 -11.92 4.20 12.02
C ALA A 486 -12.47 3.42 13.23
N TYR A 487 -11.87 2.27 13.54
CA TYR A 487 -12.25 1.44 14.67
C TYR A 487 -12.05 2.15 16.03
N LEU A 488 -10.93 2.85 16.21
CA LEU A 488 -10.70 3.65 17.43
C LEU A 488 -11.71 4.78 17.56
N ARG A 489 -11.99 5.48 16.45
CA ARG A 489 -12.98 6.56 16.46
C ARG A 489 -14.38 6.07 16.80
N TYR A 490 -14.73 4.88 16.37
CA TYR A 490 -15.97 4.22 16.74
C TYR A 490 -16.02 3.90 18.24
N LEU A 491 -14.98 3.25 18.80
CA LEU A 491 -14.92 2.89 20.22
C LEU A 491 -14.96 4.10 21.16
N GLU A 492 -14.15 5.12 20.86
CA GLU A 492 -13.97 6.27 21.76
C GLU A 492 -15.04 7.35 21.56
N LYS A 493 -15.99 7.12 20.63
CA LYS A 493 -16.87 8.18 20.10
C LYS A 493 -16.06 9.43 19.72
N ASP A 494 -14.85 9.22 19.21
CA ASP A 494 -13.89 10.28 18.93
C ASP A 494 -14.41 11.18 17.82
N ARG A 495 -14.53 12.46 18.17
CA ARG A 495 -14.95 13.54 17.27
C ARG A 495 -13.76 14.35 16.77
N SER A 496 -12.56 13.77 16.68
CA SER A 496 -11.37 14.43 16.13
C SER A 496 -11.65 15.01 14.74
N GLY A 497 -11.38 16.29 14.54
CA GLY A 497 -11.79 16.99 13.30
C GLY A 497 -13.31 17.20 13.17
N GLY A 498 -14.09 17.05 14.24
CA GLY A 498 -15.47 17.54 14.38
C GLY A 498 -16.59 16.64 13.87
N PHE A 499 -16.33 15.39 13.52
CA PHE A 499 -17.35 14.45 13.01
C PHE A 499 -17.19 13.06 13.63
N SER A 500 -18.30 12.32 13.69
CA SER A 500 -18.30 10.89 13.98
C SER A 500 -18.43 10.10 12.68
N LEU A 501 -17.78 8.93 12.65
CA LEU A 501 -18.13 7.89 11.68
C LEU A 501 -19.52 7.34 12.02
N PRO A 502 -20.19 6.63 11.09
CA PRO A 502 -21.51 6.08 11.37
C PRO A 502 -21.45 5.21 12.63
N GLY A 503 -22.12 5.66 13.68
CA GLY A 503 -22.53 4.84 14.80
C GLY A 503 -24.04 4.80 14.71
N GLU A 504 -24.60 3.64 14.33
CA GLU A 504 -26.04 3.35 14.26
C GLU A 504 -26.94 4.57 14.09
N GLU A 505 -26.97 5.09 12.85
CA GLU A 505 -28.07 5.86 12.26
C GLU A 505 -27.76 6.01 10.75
N LEU A 506 -27.49 4.86 10.09
CA LEU A 506 -27.57 4.77 8.64
C LEU A 506 -29.01 4.38 8.31
N GLY A 507 -29.83 5.39 8.04
CA GLY A 507 -31.20 5.23 7.56
C GLY A 507 -31.25 4.49 6.23
N LEU A 508 -31.33 3.16 6.30
CA LEU A 508 -31.88 2.30 5.26
C LEU A 508 -32.95 1.39 5.86
N VAL A 509 -34.06 1.97 6.31
CA VAL A 509 -35.37 1.30 6.37
C VAL A 509 -36.46 2.34 6.11
N GLU A 510 -36.93 2.45 4.86
CA GLU A 510 -38.38 2.54 4.68
C GLU A 510 -38.93 1.14 5.00
N ARG A 511 -39.90 1.08 5.92
CA ARG A 511 -40.69 -0.08 6.35
C ARG A 511 -40.02 -1.12 7.25
N ILE A 512 -40.06 -0.87 8.56
CA ILE A 512 -40.53 -1.82 9.58
C ILE A 512 -41.21 -0.99 10.68
N GLU A 513 -42.38 -0.46 10.35
CA GLU A 513 -43.47 -0.46 11.33
C GLU A 513 -44.16 -1.82 11.12
N ASP A 514 -44.57 -2.44 12.21
CA ASP A 514 -45.11 -3.81 12.36
C ASP A 514 -44.09 -4.82 12.89
N ASP A 515 -44.49 -5.49 13.97
CA ASP A 515 -43.81 -6.57 14.72
C ASP A 515 -42.89 -6.16 15.88
N ILE A 516 -43.38 -5.29 16.77
CA ILE A 516 -43.17 -5.48 18.22
C ILE A 516 -44.51 -5.38 18.93
N GLU A 517 -45.31 -6.45 18.80
CA GLU A 517 -46.33 -6.79 19.80
C GLU A 517 -46.05 -8.20 20.34
N CYS A 518 -45.97 -8.25 21.67
CA CYS A 518 -46.33 -9.38 22.54
C CYS A 518 -45.65 -10.74 22.35
N SER A 519 -44.77 -11.08 23.29
CA SER A 519 -45.07 -12.18 24.25
C SER A 519 -43.96 -12.29 25.29
N LEU A 520 -44.11 -11.55 26.39
CA LEU A 520 -43.56 -11.95 27.68
C LEU A 520 -44.70 -11.82 28.70
N GLU A 521 -45.49 -12.88 28.78
CA GLU A 521 -46.31 -13.16 29.96
C GLU A 521 -45.43 -13.85 31.02
N ASP A 522 -45.53 -13.28 32.21
CA ASP A 522 -45.61 -13.94 33.52
C ASP A 522 -44.50 -13.69 34.55
N ASP A 523 -44.96 -13.00 35.60
CA ASP A 523 -44.73 -13.23 37.03
C ASP A 523 -43.40 -12.77 37.66
N CYS A 524 -43.44 -11.61 38.32
CA CYS A 524 -43.62 -11.54 39.79
C CYS A 524 -43.48 -10.10 40.34
N VAL A 525 -44.64 -9.55 40.70
CA VAL A 525 -44.99 -8.61 41.78
C VAL A 525 -43.88 -8.11 42.74
N MET A 526 -43.76 -6.78 42.92
CA MET A 526 -44.10 -6.02 44.15
C MET A 526 -43.45 -4.62 44.22
N GLU A 527 -44.34 -3.61 44.16
CA GLU A 527 -44.43 -2.35 44.92
C GLU A 527 -43.36 -1.23 44.82
N SER A 528 -43.80 -0.13 44.20
CA SER A 528 -43.41 1.29 44.38
C SER A 528 -43.85 1.84 45.76
N PRO A 529 -43.36 3.00 46.28
CA PRO A 529 -43.66 4.35 45.75
C PRO A 529 -42.48 5.34 45.96
N SER A 530 -42.40 6.61 45.54
CA SER A 530 -43.35 7.65 45.11
C SER A 530 -42.53 8.83 44.56
N GLU A 531 -43.18 9.62 43.72
CA GLU A 531 -42.88 10.97 43.21
C GLU A 531 -42.38 11.98 44.27
N ILE A 532 -41.64 13.02 43.84
CA ILE A 532 -41.83 14.44 44.23
C ILE A 532 -41.05 15.38 43.26
N ASP A 533 -41.72 16.50 42.98
CA ASP A 533 -41.50 17.67 42.11
C ASP A 533 -40.24 18.54 42.42
N PRO A 534 -39.85 19.50 41.54
CA PRO A 534 -38.61 20.28 41.55
C PRO A 534 -38.76 21.65 42.23
N PHE A 535 -37.70 22.24 42.81
CA PHE A 535 -37.56 23.71 42.97
C PHE A 535 -36.14 24.13 43.46
N GLU A 536 -35.59 25.13 42.76
CA GLU A 536 -34.71 26.27 43.14
C GLU A 536 -33.36 26.18 43.90
N GLU A 537 -32.41 26.91 43.29
CA GLU A 537 -31.45 27.91 43.79
C GLU A 537 -30.41 27.62 44.90
N GLU A 538 -29.15 27.61 44.44
CA GLU A 538 -28.11 28.61 44.75
C GLU A 538 -27.49 28.72 46.18
N ILE A 539 -26.17 28.98 46.14
CA ILE A 539 -25.28 29.54 47.18
C ILE A 539 -24.76 28.54 48.25
N ILE A 540 -23.45 28.28 48.23
CA ILE A 540 -22.45 28.79 49.19
C ILE A 540 -21.06 28.27 48.82
N MET A 541 -20.25 29.20 48.36
CA MET A 541 -18.80 29.15 48.33
C MET A 541 -18.27 29.28 49.77
N LYS A 542 -17.32 28.43 50.19
CA LYS A 542 -16.00 28.84 50.73
C LYS A 542 -15.31 27.79 51.60
N SER A 543 -14.00 27.74 51.37
CA SER A 543 -12.89 27.52 52.31
C SER A 543 -12.74 26.15 52.96
N ILE A 544 -11.56 25.54 52.84
CA ILE A 544 -10.53 25.63 53.90
C ILE A 544 -9.16 25.19 53.35
N ASP A 545 -8.15 25.88 53.88
CA ASP A 545 -6.73 25.85 53.60
C ASP A 545 -5.99 24.52 53.86
N VAL A 546 -4.90 24.37 53.09
CA VAL A 546 -3.60 23.67 53.29
C VAL A 546 -3.12 23.84 54.77
N PRO A 547 -2.23 23.03 55.42
CA PRO A 547 -0.92 22.60 54.87
C PRO A 547 -0.13 21.39 55.50
N PHE A 548 1.07 21.16 54.91
CA PHE A 548 2.34 20.67 55.51
C PHE A 548 2.94 19.27 55.22
N GLN A 549 4.08 19.37 54.53
CA GLN A 549 5.35 18.63 54.45
C GLN A 549 5.88 17.75 55.61
N LYS A 550 6.55 16.65 55.17
CA LYS A 550 7.95 16.20 55.45
C LYS A 550 8.28 15.14 56.55
N VAL A 551 8.97 14.08 56.08
CA VAL A 551 10.32 13.55 56.49
C VAL A 551 10.44 12.20 57.26
N ASN A 552 11.23 11.31 56.61
CA ASN A 552 12.19 10.27 57.04
C ASN A 552 11.85 8.82 57.44
N ASP A 553 12.48 7.92 56.66
CA ASP A 553 13.27 6.70 56.97
C ASP A 553 12.75 5.59 57.90
N SER A 554 12.61 4.38 57.35
CA SER A 554 13.41 3.19 57.74
C SER A 554 13.06 1.93 56.94
N ASN A 555 14.10 1.13 56.66
CA ASN A 555 14.14 -0.17 55.98
C ASN A 555 13.01 -1.17 56.28
N ASN A 556 12.49 -1.82 55.24
CA ASN A 556 12.39 -3.29 55.21
C ASN A 556 12.22 -3.83 53.79
N ILE A 557 12.96 -4.90 53.53
CA ILE A 557 13.01 -5.70 52.32
C ILE A 557 11.70 -6.48 52.20
N ASP A 558 11.02 -6.41 51.05
CA ASP A 558 10.34 -7.59 50.52
C ASP A 558 10.03 -7.49 49.02
N SER A 559 10.02 -8.69 48.44
CA SER A 559 9.97 -9.09 47.05
C SER A 559 8.78 -8.61 46.21
N ASN A 560 9.01 -8.59 44.89
CA ASN A 560 8.01 -8.64 43.82
C ASN A 560 7.19 -7.39 43.52
N THR A 561 7.78 -6.48 42.75
CA THR A 561 7.08 -5.81 41.64
C THR A 561 8.11 -5.49 40.56
N ILE A 562 8.19 -6.35 39.54
CA ILE A 562 8.74 -5.96 38.24
C ILE A 562 7.76 -4.95 37.69
N ASP A 563 8.18 -3.69 37.64
CA ASP A 563 7.54 -2.59 36.92
C ASP A 563 7.06 -3.08 35.55
N SER A 564 5.74 -3.23 35.39
CA SER A 564 5.06 -3.42 34.11
C SER A 564 5.02 -2.11 33.32
N LYS A 565 6.19 -1.51 33.09
CA LYS A 565 6.38 -0.43 32.10
C LYS A 565 6.97 -1.03 30.84
N SER A 566 6.19 -1.88 30.18
CA SER A 566 6.37 -2.25 28.79
C SER A 566 5.22 -1.68 27.98
N SER A 567 5.55 -0.95 26.91
CA SER A 567 4.64 -0.43 25.89
C SER A 567 3.45 0.38 26.42
N SER A 568 3.72 1.53 27.02
CA SER A 568 2.72 2.60 27.05
C SER A 568 2.51 3.08 25.61
N PHE A 569 1.46 2.56 24.96
CA PHE A 569 0.79 3.26 23.88
C PHE A 569 0.58 4.70 24.35
N MET A 570 1.17 5.67 23.65
CA MET A 570 0.82 7.06 23.87
C MET A 570 -0.64 7.20 23.45
N TYR A 571 -1.53 7.20 24.44
CA TYR A 571 -2.93 7.53 24.30
C TYR A 571 -3.07 8.85 23.54
N PHE A 572 -3.58 8.79 22.31
CA PHE A 572 -3.97 9.96 21.55
C PHE A 572 -5.31 10.47 22.08
N THR A 573 -5.32 11.02 23.30
CA THR A 573 -6.44 11.88 23.70
C THR A 573 -6.23 13.25 23.05
N PRO A 574 -7.18 13.76 22.24
CA PRO A 574 -7.09 15.12 21.74
C PRO A 574 -7.15 16.08 22.94
N PRO A 575 -6.31 17.13 22.99
CA PRO A 575 -6.44 18.14 24.02
C PRO A 575 -7.83 18.80 23.91
N PRO A 576 -8.49 19.12 25.03
CA PRO A 576 -9.78 19.79 25.00
C PRO A 576 -9.67 21.10 24.23
N ALA A 577 -10.62 21.35 23.33
CA ALA A 577 -10.63 22.53 22.47
C ALA A 577 -10.55 23.82 23.32
N PRO A 578 -9.67 24.79 22.97
CA PRO A 578 -9.55 26.03 23.71
C PRO A 578 -10.85 26.85 23.61
N LYS A 579 -11.38 27.27 24.77
CA LYS A 579 -12.70 27.92 24.95
C LYS A 579 -12.77 29.40 24.50
N THR A 580 -11.93 29.87 23.56
CA THR A 580 -12.00 31.24 23.03
C THR A 580 -11.85 31.25 21.51
N LYS A 581 -12.89 31.69 20.78
CA LYS A 581 -12.94 31.78 19.31
C LYS A 581 -12.00 32.88 18.77
N PHE A 582 -10.70 32.59 18.69
CA PHE A 582 -9.75 33.43 17.96
C PHE A 582 -10.06 33.38 16.46
N ARG A 583 -10.31 34.54 15.84
CA ARG A 583 -10.59 34.67 14.40
C ARG A 583 -9.35 35.21 13.70
N TYR A 584 -8.78 34.44 12.79
CA TYR A 584 -7.67 34.86 11.97
C TYR A 584 -8.11 35.99 11.02
N GLN A 585 -7.31 37.06 11.00
CA GLN A 585 -7.43 38.13 10.01
C GLN A 585 -6.56 37.82 8.81
N ILE A 586 -6.93 38.34 7.64
CA ILE A 586 -6.11 38.25 6.43
C ILE A 586 -4.87 39.14 6.61
N PRO A 587 -3.64 38.59 6.51
CA PRO A 587 -2.42 39.37 6.65
C PRO A 587 -2.31 40.46 5.57
N GLU A 588 -1.81 41.64 5.95
CA GLU A 588 -1.73 42.80 5.03
C GLU A 588 -0.96 42.47 3.74
N ALA A 589 0.09 41.64 3.83
CA ALA A 589 0.88 41.18 2.68
C ALA A 589 0.07 40.43 1.60
N TYR A 590 -1.08 39.86 1.96
CA TYR A 590 -1.95 39.09 1.06
C TYR A 590 -3.31 39.75 0.80
N LYS A 591 -3.56 40.93 1.38
CA LYS A 591 -4.84 41.63 1.26
C LYS A 591 -5.18 41.98 -0.18
N ASP A 592 -4.22 42.48 -0.95
CA ASP A 592 -4.43 42.79 -2.38
C ASP A 592 -4.75 41.53 -3.20
N GLN A 593 -4.09 40.40 -2.90
CA GLN A 593 -4.37 39.12 -3.57
C GLN A 593 -5.76 38.59 -3.17
N PHE A 594 -6.13 38.74 -1.91
CA PHE A 594 -7.45 38.36 -1.40
C PHE A 594 -8.56 39.20 -2.03
N LEU A 595 -8.38 40.51 -2.17
CA LEU A 595 -9.37 41.41 -2.79
C LEU A 595 -9.56 41.15 -4.29
N LYS A 596 -8.55 40.59 -4.98
CA LYS A 596 -8.66 40.17 -6.39
C LYS A 596 -9.51 38.91 -6.60
N LEU A 597 -9.69 38.08 -5.57
CA LEU A 597 -10.59 36.93 -5.65
C LEU A 597 -12.04 37.41 -5.77
N ASN A 598 -12.89 36.62 -6.41
CA ASN A 598 -14.32 36.92 -6.45
C ASN A 598 -14.98 36.69 -5.07
N GLU A 599 -16.26 37.06 -4.93
CA GLU A 599 -16.96 36.96 -3.64
C GLU A 599 -17.04 35.52 -3.10
N ASP A 600 -17.44 34.55 -3.91
CA ASP A 600 -17.51 33.13 -3.52
C ASP A 600 -16.15 32.62 -3.02
N GLN A 601 -15.08 32.95 -3.73
CA GLN A 601 -13.71 32.58 -3.39
C GLN A 601 -13.23 33.25 -2.10
N ARG A 602 -13.51 34.55 -1.91
CA ARG A 602 -13.15 35.28 -0.67
C ARG A 602 -13.88 34.70 0.54
N ASN A 603 -15.19 34.48 0.42
CA ASN A 603 -16.02 33.94 1.48
C ASN A 603 -15.56 32.52 1.84
N SER A 604 -15.36 31.65 0.83
CA SER A 604 -14.88 30.28 1.03
C SER A 604 -13.50 30.24 1.69
N LEU A 605 -12.55 31.07 1.24
CA LEU A 605 -11.22 31.17 1.85
C LEU A 605 -11.32 31.62 3.31
N PHE A 606 -12.11 32.66 3.56
CA PHE A 606 -12.28 33.21 4.90
C PHE A 606 -12.92 32.20 5.86
N MET A 607 -13.94 31.48 5.41
CA MET A 607 -14.59 30.41 6.17
C MET A 607 -13.65 29.23 6.41
N ALA A 608 -12.86 28.82 5.40
CA ALA A 608 -11.86 27.77 5.54
C ALA A 608 -10.77 28.11 6.55
N LEU A 609 -10.27 29.35 6.55
CA LEU A 609 -9.25 29.81 7.50
C LEU A 609 -9.78 29.82 8.95
N ASN A 610 -11.07 30.08 9.13
CA ASN A 610 -11.70 30.28 10.43
C ASN A 610 -12.64 29.14 10.83
N CYS A 611 -12.55 27.98 10.20
CA CYS A 611 -13.38 26.84 10.55
C CYS A 611 -13.10 26.37 11.98
N GLU A 612 -14.12 25.84 12.65
CA GLU A 612 -13.96 25.28 13.99
C GLU A 612 -13.23 23.93 13.91
N ASN A 613 -13.76 23.04 13.08
CA ASN A 613 -13.24 21.68 12.89
C ASN A 613 -12.86 21.42 11.44
N TYR A 614 -13.83 21.58 10.53
CA TYR A 614 -13.62 21.41 9.09
C TYR A 614 -14.44 22.38 8.26
N LYS A 615 -14.10 22.49 6.97
CA LYS A 615 -14.96 23.16 5.98
C LYS A 615 -14.95 22.42 4.65
N ILE A 616 -16.13 22.28 4.05
CA ILE A 616 -16.33 21.74 2.71
C ILE A 616 -16.47 22.89 1.73
N ILE A 617 -15.70 22.83 0.65
CA ILE A 617 -15.78 23.76 -0.47
C ILE A 617 -16.11 22.98 -1.74
N HIS A 618 -17.36 23.13 -2.20
CA HIS A 618 -17.80 22.63 -3.50
C HIS A 618 -17.28 23.54 -4.60
N GLY A 619 -16.20 23.12 -5.24
CA GLY A 619 -15.61 23.86 -6.34
C GLY A 619 -16.04 23.29 -7.68
N MET A 620 -17.05 23.90 -8.29
CA MET A 620 -17.56 23.50 -9.60
C MET A 620 -16.46 23.66 -10.70
N PRO A 621 -16.64 23.10 -11.91
CA PRO A 621 -15.63 23.10 -12.97
C PRO A 621 -15.17 24.51 -13.36
N GLY A 622 -13.85 24.72 -13.47
CA GLY A 622 -13.30 25.99 -13.94
C GLY A 622 -13.35 27.15 -12.94
N THR A 623 -13.74 26.93 -11.68
CA THR A 623 -13.96 27.98 -10.67
C THR A 623 -12.70 28.50 -9.97
N GLY A 624 -11.53 27.96 -10.33
CA GLY A 624 -10.26 28.40 -9.77
C GLY A 624 -9.94 27.84 -8.38
N LYS A 625 -10.42 26.64 -8.03
CA LYS A 625 -10.10 25.92 -6.78
C LYS A 625 -8.63 26.04 -6.37
N SER A 626 -7.71 25.72 -7.28
CA SER A 626 -6.27 25.77 -6.99
C SER A 626 -5.77 27.18 -6.62
N SER A 627 -6.36 28.24 -7.18
CA SER A 627 -6.01 29.62 -6.81
C SER A 627 -6.38 29.93 -5.36
N VAL A 628 -7.55 29.46 -4.90
CA VAL A 628 -7.99 29.57 -3.51
C VAL A 628 -7.07 28.78 -2.59
N ILE A 629 -6.77 27.52 -2.93
CA ILE A 629 -5.86 26.65 -2.17
C ILE A 629 -4.48 27.31 -2.00
N ILE A 630 -3.90 27.83 -3.09
CA ILE A 630 -2.58 28.47 -3.08
C ILE A 630 -2.57 29.70 -2.16
N LEU A 631 -3.59 30.56 -2.24
CA LEU A 631 -3.66 31.74 -1.39
C LEU A 631 -3.89 31.37 0.08
N LEU A 632 -4.76 30.39 0.34
CA LEU A 632 -5.02 29.85 1.68
C LEU A 632 -3.73 29.33 2.33
N ILE A 633 -2.94 28.53 1.60
CA ILE A 633 -1.65 28.01 2.07
C ILE A 633 -0.69 29.17 2.39
N LYS A 634 -0.55 30.16 1.50
CA LYS A 634 0.32 31.33 1.73
C LYS A 634 -0.07 32.08 3.00
N ILE A 635 -1.36 32.31 3.21
CA ILE A 635 -1.90 32.98 4.40
C ILE A 635 -1.60 32.15 5.66
N MET A 636 -1.95 30.86 5.66
CA MET A 636 -1.71 29.96 6.80
C MET A 636 -0.24 29.91 7.21
N ILE A 637 0.67 29.82 6.25
CA ILE A 637 2.11 29.77 6.52
C ILE A 637 2.63 31.10 7.06
N SER A 638 2.13 32.24 6.57
CA SER A 638 2.48 33.55 7.14
C SER A 638 1.96 33.78 8.55
N LEU A 639 0.94 33.02 8.96
CA LEU A 639 0.44 32.94 10.32
C LEU A 639 1.21 31.89 11.17
N ASN A 640 2.33 31.37 10.66
CA ASN A 640 3.17 30.33 11.26
C ASN A 640 2.45 28.98 11.49
N LEU A 641 1.40 28.68 10.73
CA LEU A 641 0.71 27.40 10.80
C LEU A 641 1.43 26.34 9.97
N LYS A 642 1.48 25.11 10.49
CA LYS A 642 1.97 23.92 9.78
C LYS A 642 0.86 23.32 8.95
N VAL A 643 1.08 23.23 7.64
CA VAL A 643 0.05 22.82 6.66
C VAL A 643 0.41 21.48 6.02
N LEU A 644 -0.56 20.58 5.96
CA LEU A 644 -0.54 19.36 5.16
C LEU A 644 -1.41 19.56 3.91
N LEU A 645 -0.85 19.37 2.72
CA LEU A 645 -1.59 19.35 1.46
C LEU A 645 -1.69 17.91 0.96
N VAL A 646 -2.91 17.45 0.74
CA VAL A 646 -3.21 16.13 0.19
C VAL A 646 -3.90 16.30 -1.15
N CYS A 647 -3.32 15.74 -2.20
CA CYS A 647 -3.99 15.70 -3.51
C CYS A 647 -4.17 14.26 -3.96
N TYR A 648 -5.17 14.02 -4.81
CA TYR A 648 -5.39 12.69 -5.39
C TYR A 648 -4.21 12.26 -6.28
N THR A 649 -3.64 13.16 -7.08
CA THR A 649 -2.57 12.84 -8.04
C THR A 649 -1.26 13.58 -7.79
N ASN A 650 -0.17 12.96 -8.22
CA ASN A 650 1.16 13.56 -8.21
C ASN A 650 1.28 14.82 -9.10
N LEU A 651 0.47 14.92 -10.15
CA LEU A 651 0.43 16.08 -11.04
C LEU A 651 -0.20 17.28 -10.32
N ALA A 652 -1.32 17.08 -9.61
CA ALA A 652 -1.97 18.13 -8.83
C ALA A 652 -1.03 18.75 -7.78
N ILE A 653 -0.27 17.91 -7.06
CA ILE A 653 0.76 18.38 -6.11
C ILE A 653 1.77 19.29 -6.82
N THR A 654 2.27 18.86 -7.98
CA THR A 654 3.30 19.61 -8.72
C THR A 654 2.76 20.97 -9.16
N ASN A 655 1.54 21.00 -9.71
CA ASN A 655 0.88 22.22 -10.16
C ASN A 655 0.68 23.26 -9.04
N ILE A 656 0.41 22.81 -7.82
CA ILE A 656 0.27 23.68 -6.65
C ILE A 656 1.64 24.13 -6.13
N LEU A 657 2.58 23.20 -5.93
CA LEU A 657 3.92 23.51 -5.40
C LEU A 657 4.73 24.43 -6.31
N ASP A 658 4.60 24.31 -7.63
CA ASP A 658 5.27 25.20 -8.60
C ASP A 658 4.89 26.67 -8.43
N LYS A 659 3.70 26.95 -7.87
CA LYS A 659 3.22 28.30 -7.56
C LYS A 659 3.55 28.75 -6.12
N LEU A 660 4.22 27.90 -5.35
CA LEU A 660 4.59 28.08 -3.94
C LEU A 660 6.11 28.05 -3.70
N LYS A 661 6.94 28.38 -4.69
CA LYS A 661 8.42 28.30 -4.60
C LYS A 661 9.06 29.09 -3.45
N THR A 662 8.37 30.07 -2.87
CA THR A 662 8.85 30.85 -1.71
C THR A 662 8.57 30.17 -0.36
N VAL A 663 7.79 29.10 -0.36
CA VAL A 663 7.42 28.33 0.83
C VAL A 663 8.42 27.19 1.03
N ARG A 664 8.81 26.95 2.29
CA ARG A 664 9.57 25.75 2.66
C ARG A 664 8.65 24.54 2.64
N SER A 665 8.54 23.91 1.47
CA SER A 665 7.72 22.73 1.24
C SER A 665 8.56 21.44 1.20
N TYR A 666 7.98 20.33 1.62
CA TYR A 666 8.50 18.97 1.40
C TYR A 666 7.46 18.11 0.70
N ARG A 667 7.87 17.41 -0.35
CA ARG A 667 7.02 16.43 -1.06
C ARG A 667 7.35 15.00 -0.63
N ALA A 668 6.39 14.36 0.04
CA ALA A 668 6.52 12.99 0.52
C ALA A 668 6.81 12.00 -0.62
N ARG A 669 7.63 10.99 -0.31
CA ARG A 669 8.13 9.88 -1.17
C ARG A 669 8.99 10.29 -2.36
N LYS A 670 9.06 11.58 -2.71
CA LYS A 670 9.79 12.04 -3.90
C LYS A 670 11.12 12.73 -3.57
N GLU A 671 11.23 13.32 -2.39
CA GLU A 671 12.45 14.01 -1.98
C GLU A 671 13.45 13.05 -1.32
N GLN A 672 14.60 12.86 -1.98
CA GLN A 672 15.73 12.09 -1.46
C GLN A 672 16.77 13.03 -0.88
N THR A 673 16.60 13.42 0.38
CA THR A 673 17.61 14.19 1.11
C THR A 673 18.49 13.25 1.89
N VAL A 674 19.80 13.38 1.71
CA VAL A 674 20.80 12.62 2.49
C VAL A 674 21.20 13.46 3.71
N PHE A 675 21.00 12.90 4.89
CA PHE A 675 21.35 13.53 6.16
C PHE A 675 22.59 12.87 6.76
N LYS A 676 23.41 13.66 7.46
CA LYS A 676 24.60 13.15 8.14
C LYS A 676 24.28 12.63 9.54
N THR A 677 23.31 13.25 10.21
CA THR A 677 22.90 12.90 11.56
C THR A 677 21.38 12.93 11.74
N SER A 678 20.89 12.18 12.71
CA SER A 678 19.49 12.13 13.13
C SER A 678 18.97 13.50 13.59
N ASP A 679 19.83 14.32 14.19
CA ASP A 679 19.54 15.70 14.56
C ASP A 679 19.39 16.60 13.33
N ASP A 680 20.16 16.39 12.25
CA ASP A 680 19.98 17.11 10.98
C ASP A 680 18.61 16.80 10.38
N VAL A 681 18.18 15.53 10.40
CA VAL A 681 16.85 15.12 9.95
C VAL A 681 15.77 15.84 10.75
N ARG A 682 15.86 15.79 12.08
CA ARG A 682 14.87 16.42 12.98
C ARG A 682 14.81 17.93 12.77
N ASN A 683 15.96 18.59 12.66
CA ASN A 683 16.02 20.03 12.40
C ASN A 683 15.47 20.39 11.02
N TYR A 684 15.76 19.59 10.00
CA TYR A 684 15.22 19.81 8.66
C TYR A 684 13.70 19.69 8.65
N TYR A 685 13.14 18.57 9.10
CA TYR A 685 11.69 18.35 9.11
C TYR A 685 10.95 19.33 10.00
N LYS A 686 11.48 19.68 11.18
CA LYS A 686 10.88 20.72 12.06
C LYS A 686 10.72 22.07 11.34
N ASN A 687 11.65 22.39 10.44
CA ASN A 687 11.66 23.64 9.67
C ASN A 687 10.84 23.60 8.38
N VAL A 688 10.24 22.47 8.01
CA VAL A 688 9.27 22.40 6.91
C VAL A 688 7.95 23.02 7.36
N ASP A 689 7.37 23.90 6.55
CA ASP A 689 6.10 24.59 6.86
C ASP A 689 4.92 23.95 6.11
N LEU A 690 5.17 23.47 4.89
CA LEU A 690 4.19 22.76 4.05
C LEU A 690 4.67 21.34 3.75
N VAL A 691 3.87 20.33 4.08
CA VAL A 691 4.11 18.96 3.60
C VAL A 691 3.05 18.65 2.56
N ALA A 692 3.46 18.16 1.40
CA ALA A 692 2.55 17.77 0.32
C ALA A 692 2.68 16.27 0.02
N SER A 693 1.55 15.58 -0.07
CA SER A 693 1.51 14.13 -0.27
C SER A 693 0.29 13.71 -1.09
N THR A 694 0.38 12.53 -1.72
CA THR A 694 -0.83 11.80 -2.14
C THR A 694 -1.36 10.97 -0.98
N CYS A 695 -2.52 10.32 -1.18
CA CYS A 695 -3.06 9.37 -0.19
C CYS A 695 -2.11 8.19 0.14
N PHE A 696 -1.08 7.95 -0.67
CA PHE A 696 -0.16 6.81 -0.52
C PHE A 696 1.24 7.21 -0.01
N GLY A 697 1.44 8.49 0.31
CA GLY A 697 2.74 9.01 0.74
C GLY A 697 2.98 9.02 2.25
N PHE A 698 1.99 8.66 3.07
CA PHE A 698 2.12 8.74 4.53
C PHE A 698 3.19 7.81 5.13
N SER A 699 3.57 6.79 4.35
CA SER A 699 4.83 6.06 4.39
C SER A 699 6.09 6.78 4.89
N ASP A 700 6.17 8.07 4.56
CA ASP A 700 7.38 8.88 4.67
C ASP A 700 7.71 9.28 6.11
N ALA A 701 9.00 9.30 6.45
CA ALA A 701 9.50 9.65 7.78
C ALA A 701 9.08 11.05 8.23
N ILE A 702 8.75 11.98 7.33
CA ILE A 702 8.30 13.32 7.70
C ILE A 702 7.01 13.32 8.55
N PHE A 703 6.21 12.27 8.48
CA PHE A 703 4.96 12.15 9.24
C PHE A 703 5.15 11.62 10.68
N ILE A 704 6.34 11.09 11.00
CA ILE A 704 6.65 10.55 12.32
C ILE A 704 6.66 11.67 13.35
N ASP A 705 5.93 11.48 14.45
CA ASP A 705 5.77 12.44 15.55
C ASP A 705 5.39 13.86 15.11
N ARG A 706 4.69 13.96 13.97
CA ARG A 706 4.32 15.24 13.38
C ARG A 706 2.81 15.43 13.35
N LYS A 707 2.36 16.56 13.89
CA LYS A 707 0.98 17.05 13.76
C LYS A 707 0.96 18.33 12.93
N PHE A 708 -0.16 18.54 12.26
CA PHE A 708 -0.41 19.71 11.42
C PHE A 708 -1.55 20.54 12.00
N ASP A 709 -1.44 21.86 11.88
CA ASP A 709 -2.53 22.74 12.30
C ASP A 709 -3.71 22.62 11.33
N PHE A 710 -3.40 22.51 10.03
CA PHE A 710 -4.39 22.37 8.96
C PHE A 710 -4.01 21.28 7.96
N CYS A 711 -4.99 20.49 7.55
CA CYS A 711 -4.93 19.64 6.36
C CYS A 711 -5.82 20.21 5.24
N ILE A 712 -5.29 20.39 4.04
CA ILE A 712 -6.03 20.78 2.85
C ILE A 712 -6.08 19.59 1.92
N ILE A 713 -7.29 19.12 1.61
CA ILE A 713 -7.54 17.98 0.74
C ILE A 713 -8.11 18.49 -0.57
N ASP A 714 -7.37 18.29 -1.67
CA ASP A 714 -7.80 18.62 -3.03
C ASP A 714 -8.34 17.38 -3.75
N GLU A 715 -9.35 17.58 -4.60
CA GLU A 715 -10.10 16.51 -5.27
C GLU A 715 -10.66 15.48 -4.28
N GLY A 716 -11.19 15.96 -3.15
CA GLY A 716 -11.69 15.14 -2.05
C GLY A 716 -12.84 14.21 -2.43
N SER A 717 -13.63 14.56 -3.44
CA SER A 717 -14.70 13.70 -3.97
C SER A 717 -14.18 12.48 -4.74
N GLN A 718 -12.92 12.48 -5.18
CA GLN A 718 -12.28 11.33 -5.84
C GLN A 718 -11.52 10.43 -4.86
N GLN A 719 -11.35 10.84 -3.61
CA GLN A 719 -10.59 10.10 -2.60
C GLN A 719 -11.51 9.19 -1.78
N HIS A 720 -11.12 7.93 -1.61
CA HIS A 720 -11.85 6.98 -0.76
C HIS A 720 -11.91 7.47 0.69
N LEU A 721 -13.07 7.36 1.33
CA LEU A 721 -13.32 7.76 2.72
C LEU A 721 -12.18 7.32 3.66
N LEU A 722 -11.87 6.02 3.69
CA LEU A 722 -10.84 5.47 4.57
C LEU A 722 -9.44 6.03 4.28
N LEU A 723 -9.08 6.29 3.02
CA LEU A 723 -7.75 6.86 2.73
C LEU A 723 -7.63 8.30 3.26
N THR A 724 -8.70 9.09 3.19
CA THR A 724 -8.71 10.47 3.66
C THR A 724 -8.71 10.58 5.18
N LEU A 725 -9.14 9.54 5.92
CA LEU A 725 -9.05 9.54 7.38
C LEU A 725 -7.61 9.60 7.90
N ILE A 726 -6.63 9.08 7.14
CA ILE A 726 -5.20 9.11 7.52
C ILE A 726 -4.70 10.54 7.67
N PRO A 727 -4.72 11.41 6.64
CA PRO A 727 -4.30 12.79 6.80
C PRO A 727 -5.12 13.59 7.81
N VAL A 728 -6.42 13.32 7.90
CA VAL A 728 -7.29 13.97 8.90
C VAL A 728 -6.80 13.68 10.32
N SER A 729 -6.44 12.43 10.62
CA SER A 729 -5.91 12.04 11.94
C SER A 729 -4.57 12.70 12.30
N LEU A 730 -3.84 13.23 11.32
CA LEU A 730 -2.57 13.94 11.52
C LEU A 730 -2.75 15.46 11.67
N SER A 731 -3.98 15.95 11.59
CA SER A 731 -4.28 17.39 11.60
C SER A 731 -5.30 17.79 12.67
N ASN A 732 -5.20 19.03 13.16
CA ASN A 732 -6.18 19.58 14.09
C ASN A 732 -7.49 19.99 13.39
N LYS A 733 -7.36 20.60 12.21
CA LYS A 733 -8.47 21.06 11.35
C LYS A 733 -8.23 20.65 9.92
N PHE A 734 -9.30 20.53 9.12
CA PHE A 734 -9.14 20.25 7.70
C PHE A 734 -10.11 21.01 6.80
N VAL A 735 -9.71 21.20 5.55
CA VAL A 735 -10.53 21.83 4.51
C VAL A 735 -10.52 20.91 3.30
N ILE A 736 -11.70 20.51 2.83
CA ILE A 736 -11.84 19.59 1.71
C ILE A 736 -12.45 20.32 0.51
N PHE A 737 -11.72 20.30 -0.60
CA PHE A 737 -12.13 20.84 -1.89
C PHE A 737 -12.53 19.67 -2.78
N GLY A 738 -13.67 19.76 -3.42
CA GLY A 738 -14.16 18.68 -4.27
C GLY A 738 -15.38 19.07 -5.07
N ASP A 739 -15.89 18.10 -5.81
CA ASP A 739 -17.10 18.21 -6.58
C ASP A 739 -17.76 16.83 -6.67
N HIS A 740 -18.82 16.63 -5.89
CA HIS A 740 -19.57 15.37 -5.80
C HIS A 740 -20.36 15.05 -7.09
N LEU A 741 -20.46 16.02 -8.01
CA LEU A 741 -21.08 15.85 -9.33
C LEU A 741 -20.06 15.48 -10.41
N GLN A 742 -18.77 15.36 -10.07
CA GLN A 742 -17.71 14.80 -10.91
C GLN A 742 -17.32 13.40 -10.39
N LEU A 743 -16.27 12.77 -10.96
CA LEU A 743 -15.97 11.37 -10.67
C LEU A 743 -15.77 11.09 -9.19
N LYS A 744 -16.31 9.94 -8.77
CA LYS A 744 -16.17 9.34 -7.46
C LYS A 744 -14.91 8.46 -7.40
N PRO A 745 -14.48 8.00 -6.20
CA PRO A 745 -13.40 7.04 -6.06
C PRO A 745 -13.68 5.75 -6.87
N LEU A 746 -12.68 5.27 -7.61
CA LEU A 746 -12.84 4.18 -8.55
C LEU A 746 -12.88 2.81 -7.86
N VAL A 747 -13.99 2.09 -8.06
CA VAL A 747 -14.21 0.72 -7.58
C VAL A 747 -14.57 -0.19 -8.76
N LYS A 748 -14.23 -1.48 -8.67
CA LYS A 748 -14.55 -2.47 -9.71
C LYS A 748 -15.67 -3.42 -9.30
N SER A 749 -15.80 -3.73 -8.01
CA SER A 749 -16.73 -4.75 -7.50
C SER A 749 -17.57 -4.26 -6.33
N CYS A 750 -17.05 -3.36 -5.49
CA CYS A 750 -17.71 -2.98 -4.23
C CYS A 750 -18.06 -1.49 -4.16
N LYS A 751 -19.36 -1.17 -4.35
CA LYS A 751 -19.88 0.21 -4.32
C LYS A 751 -19.71 0.91 -2.96
N ALA A 752 -19.70 0.19 -1.84
CA ALA A 752 -19.47 0.79 -0.53
C ALA A 752 -18.12 1.53 -0.44
N LEU A 753 -17.10 1.08 -1.19
CA LEU A 753 -15.80 1.75 -1.25
C LEU A 753 -15.78 3.01 -2.12
N SER A 754 -16.84 3.31 -2.87
CA SER A 754 -16.91 4.53 -3.70
C SER A 754 -17.38 5.75 -2.91
N MET A 755 -17.63 5.63 -1.61
CA MET A 755 -17.94 6.79 -0.77
C MET A 755 -16.66 7.58 -0.50
N SER A 756 -16.72 8.88 -0.75
CA SER A 756 -15.67 9.83 -0.36
C SER A 756 -15.97 10.50 0.98
N LEU A 757 -14.94 11.00 1.67
CA LEU A 757 -15.16 11.83 2.87
C LEU A 757 -15.89 13.15 2.52
N PHE A 758 -15.70 13.65 1.30
CA PHE A 758 -16.39 14.84 0.80
C PHE A 758 -17.90 14.62 0.77
N GLU A 759 -18.36 13.52 0.17
CA GLU A 759 -19.78 13.17 0.10
C GLU A 759 -20.35 12.84 1.46
N TYR A 760 -19.59 12.10 2.28
CA TYR A 760 -20.03 11.71 3.63
C TYR A 760 -20.34 12.92 4.52
N LEU A 761 -19.55 13.99 4.41
CA LEU A 761 -19.72 15.20 5.23
C LEU A 761 -20.57 16.28 4.55
N LEU A 762 -20.99 16.09 3.30
CA LEU A 762 -21.68 17.11 2.52
C LEU A 762 -23.03 17.43 3.16
N ASP A 763 -23.16 18.64 3.71
CA ASP A 763 -24.39 19.19 4.28
C ASP A 763 -25.01 20.24 3.33
N GLU A 764 -26.22 20.72 3.65
CA GLU A 764 -26.87 21.77 2.84
C GLU A 764 -26.17 23.15 2.97
N GLU A 765 -25.34 23.38 4.00
CA GLU A 765 -24.67 24.67 4.29
C GLU A 765 -23.17 24.71 3.89
N HIS A 766 -22.79 23.98 2.83
CA HIS A 766 -21.42 24.00 2.32
C HIS A 766 -21.12 25.26 1.49
N SER A 767 -19.83 25.62 1.38
CA SER A 767 -19.42 26.77 0.56
C SER A 767 -19.29 26.38 -0.91
N GLU A 768 -19.90 27.15 -1.81
CA GLU A 768 -19.84 26.90 -3.26
C GLU A 768 -18.98 27.94 -3.97
N LEU A 769 -18.17 27.48 -4.93
CA LEU A 769 -17.53 28.34 -5.91
C LEU A 769 -18.32 28.25 -7.21
N ARG A 770 -19.05 29.31 -7.59
CA ARG A 770 -19.97 29.27 -8.73
C ARG A 770 -19.42 29.98 -9.98
N ILE A 771 -18.55 30.96 -9.79
CA ILE A 771 -17.98 31.75 -10.89
C ILE A 771 -16.83 30.97 -11.55
N GLN A 772 -17.01 30.59 -12.82
CA GLN A 772 -16.05 29.83 -13.63
C GLN A 772 -15.33 30.69 -14.68
N TYR A 773 -14.10 30.29 -15.00
CA TYR A 773 -13.15 31.03 -15.85
C TYR A 773 -12.68 30.23 -17.08
N ARG A 774 -13.29 29.07 -17.36
CA ARG A 774 -12.84 28.11 -18.38
C ARG A 774 -13.70 28.13 -19.64
N MET A 775 -15.00 27.89 -19.49
CA MET A 775 -15.93 27.58 -20.57
C MET A 775 -16.63 28.86 -21.06
N GLY A 776 -16.89 28.95 -22.36
CA GLY A 776 -17.88 29.90 -22.87
C GLY A 776 -19.31 29.55 -22.47
N LYS A 777 -20.26 30.44 -22.79
CA LYS A 777 -21.65 30.32 -22.32
C LYS A 777 -22.36 29.09 -22.87
N ASN A 778 -22.12 28.72 -24.13
CA ASN A 778 -22.82 27.62 -24.78
C ASN A 778 -22.35 26.26 -24.25
N ILE A 779 -21.04 26.08 -24.05
CA ILE A 779 -20.45 24.88 -23.44
C ILE A 779 -20.91 24.77 -21.98
N MET A 780 -20.78 25.85 -21.21
CA MET A 780 -21.19 25.89 -19.81
C MET A 780 -22.67 25.52 -19.63
N ARG A 781 -23.55 26.01 -20.51
CA ARG A 781 -25.01 25.78 -20.47
C ARG A 781 -25.35 24.29 -20.39
N LEU A 782 -24.65 23.42 -21.13
CA LEU A 782 -24.93 21.97 -21.15
C LEU A 782 -24.83 21.36 -19.75
N SER A 783 -23.67 21.54 -19.11
CA SER A 783 -23.39 20.99 -17.78
C SER A 783 -24.18 21.72 -16.68
N ASN A 784 -24.39 23.03 -16.83
CA ASN A 784 -25.12 23.84 -15.84
C ASN A 784 -26.59 23.44 -15.71
N ILE A 785 -27.26 23.16 -16.84
CA ILE A 785 -28.65 22.67 -16.85
C ILE A 785 -28.71 21.23 -16.35
N LEU A 786 -27.79 20.35 -16.79
CA LEU A 786 -27.83 18.93 -16.44
C LEU A 786 -27.52 18.64 -14.98
N PHE A 787 -26.56 19.36 -14.38
CA PHE A 787 -25.96 18.96 -13.11
C PHE A 787 -25.96 20.05 -12.04
N TYR A 788 -25.82 21.32 -12.41
CA TYR A 788 -25.60 22.40 -11.43
C TYR A 788 -26.84 23.27 -11.16
N ASN A 789 -28.01 22.90 -11.65
CA ASN A 789 -29.28 23.64 -11.45
C ASN A 789 -29.16 25.13 -11.81
N ASN A 790 -28.46 25.45 -12.90
CA ASN A 790 -28.18 26.82 -13.36
C ASN A 790 -27.38 27.70 -12.37
N ARG A 791 -26.73 27.11 -11.36
CA ARG A 791 -25.95 27.87 -10.36
C ARG A 791 -24.56 28.27 -10.85
N LEU A 792 -24.01 27.63 -11.88
CA LEU A 792 -22.70 27.96 -12.45
C LEU A 792 -22.77 29.26 -13.25
N MET A 793 -21.82 30.17 -13.05
CA MET A 793 -21.80 31.51 -13.67
C MET A 793 -20.50 31.76 -14.43
N ALA A 794 -20.58 32.29 -15.64
CA ALA A 794 -19.38 32.67 -16.40
C ALA A 794 -18.81 34.00 -15.88
N TRP A 795 -17.49 34.06 -15.67
CA TRP A 795 -16.81 35.31 -15.31
C TRP A 795 -16.90 36.36 -16.43
N ASN A 796 -16.65 35.94 -17.67
CA ASN A 796 -16.66 36.78 -18.87
C ASN A 796 -17.37 36.08 -20.02
N GLU A 797 -17.78 36.85 -21.03
CA GLU A 797 -18.24 36.29 -22.30
C GLU A 797 -17.04 35.78 -23.10
N ILE A 798 -16.94 34.46 -23.23
CA ILE A 798 -15.96 33.78 -24.09
C ILE A 798 -16.75 33.21 -25.26
N GLU A 799 -16.35 33.54 -26.48
CA GLU A 799 -16.92 32.95 -27.69
C GLU A 799 -16.58 31.46 -27.74
N ASP A 800 -17.62 30.64 -27.90
CA ASP A 800 -17.51 29.20 -27.91
C ASP A 800 -18.48 28.55 -28.89
N LYS A 801 -18.20 27.28 -29.20
CA LYS A 801 -18.98 26.49 -30.14
C LYS A 801 -19.25 25.10 -29.58
N VAL A 802 -20.51 24.70 -29.61
CA VAL A 802 -20.94 23.32 -29.37
C VAL A 802 -21.43 22.73 -30.69
N THR A 803 -20.93 21.55 -31.06
CA THR A 803 -21.36 20.84 -32.27
C THR A 803 -21.72 19.41 -31.92
N PHE A 804 -22.85 18.90 -32.41
CA PHE A 804 -23.18 17.48 -32.36
C PHE A 804 -23.08 16.88 -33.77
N ILE A 805 -22.42 15.73 -33.88
CA ILE A 805 -22.26 14.99 -35.12
C ILE A 805 -22.83 13.59 -34.93
N ASP A 806 -23.79 13.23 -35.79
CA ASP A 806 -24.43 11.92 -35.77
C ASP A 806 -23.55 10.89 -36.47
N SER A 807 -22.99 9.95 -35.70
CA SER A 807 -22.01 9.01 -36.22
C SER A 807 -22.60 7.97 -37.17
N SER A 808 -23.93 7.78 -37.18
CA SER A 808 -24.60 6.88 -38.12
C SER A 808 -24.48 7.33 -39.58
N THR A 809 -24.07 8.59 -39.81
CA THR A 809 -23.93 9.21 -41.14
C THR A 809 -22.49 9.50 -41.53
N LEU A 810 -21.52 9.06 -40.71
CA LEU A 810 -20.14 9.52 -40.76
C LEU A 810 -19.17 8.35 -40.98
N ASP A 811 -18.21 8.52 -41.90
CA ASP A 811 -17.02 7.66 -41.90
C ASP A 811 -16.11 8.06 -40.73
N TYR A 812 -16.12 7.22 -39.68
CA TYR A 812 -15.35 7.46 -38.46
C TYR A 812 -13.85 7.61 -38.73
N SER A 813 -13.31 6.78 -39.63
CA SER A 813 -11.88 6.73 -39.91
C SER A 813 -11.41 7.99 -40.63
N GLU A 814 -12.20 8.45 -41.63
CA GLU A 814 -11.92 9.67 -42.37
C GLU A 814 -12.05 10.91 -41.48
N PHE A 815 -13.14 10.98 -40.69
CA PHE A 815 -13.36 12.10 -39.78
C PHE A 815 -12.22 12.25 -38.78
N ILE A 816 -11.89 11.19 -38.03
CA ILE A 816 -10.84 11.22 -37.01
C ILE A 816 -9.47 11.48 -37.65
N GLY A 817 -9.21 10.95 -38.85
CA GLY A 817 -7.97 11.21 -39.60
C GLY A 817 -7.77 12.67 -39.97
N ASN A 818 -8.87 13.40 -40.16
CA ASN A 818 -8.88 14.82 -40.50
C ASN A 818 -8.86 15.75 -39.26
N VAL A 819 -9.11 15.23 -38.06
CA VAL A 819 -9.04 16.03 -36.82
C VAL A 819 -7.61 16.50 -36.54
N ARG A 820 -7.47 17.81 -36.30
CA ARG A 820 -6.22 18.47 -35.90
C ARG A 820 -6.47 19.35 -34.68
N ASN A 821 -5.42 19.61 -33.89
CA ASN A 821 -5.42 20.57 -32.76
C ASN A 821 -6.59 20.41 -31.78
N SER A 822 -6.98 19.16 -31.52
CA SER A 822 -8.08 18.82 -30.61
C SER A 822 -7.66 17.65 -29.73
N THR A 823 -8.20 17.58 -28.52
CA THR A 823 -8.09 16.40 -27.67
C THR A 823 -9.38 15.59 -27.76
N ILE A 824 -9.25 14.28 -27.96
CA ILE A 824 -10.36 13.36 -28.10
C ILE A 824 -10.54 12.57 -26.81
N LEU A 825 -11.75 12.61 -26.25
CA LEU A 825 -12.14 11.90 -25.04
C LEU A 825 -13.07 10.76 -25.40
N CYS A 826 -12.78 9.57 -24.89
CA CYS A 826 -13.60 8.38 -25.07
C CYS A 826 -14.07 7.81 -23.72
N TYR A 827 -15.22 7.14 -23.70
CA TYR A 827 -15.67 6.40 -22.52
C TYR A 827 -14.86 5.11 -22.30
N PHE A 828 -14.50 4.41 -23.38
CA PHE A 828 -13.88 3.09 -23.30
C PHE A 828 -12.42 3.08 -23.74
N ASN A 829 -11.60 2.28 -23.04
CA ASN A 829 -10.19 2.06 -23.40
C ASN A 829 -10.02 1.43 -24.79
N SER A 830 -10.95 0.54 -25.19
CA SER A 830 -10.96 -0.05 -26.53
C SER A 830 -11.11 1.03 -27.62
N GLN A 831 -11.99 2.00 -27.39
CA GLN A 831 -12.19 3.12 -28.31
C GLN A 831 -10.98 4.05 -28.36
N VAL A 832 -10.30 4.30 -27.24
CA VAL A 832 -9.03 5.05 -27.23
C VAL A 832 -8.00 4.35 -28.13
N LYS A 833 -7.83 3.03 -28.00
CA LYS A 833 -6.89 2.27 -28.83
C LYS A 833 -7.24 2.34 -30.32
N LEU A 834 -8.52 2.20 -30.66
CA LEU A 834 -8.99 2.29 -32.04
C LEU A 834 -8.73 3.68 -32.62
N THR A 835 -9.11 4.73 -31.90
CA THR A 835 -9.01 6.13 -32.34
C THR A 835 -7.56 6.57 -32.55
N LYS A 836 -6.63 6.12 -31.68
CA LYS A 836 -5.19 6.38 -31.83
C LYS A 836 -4.59 5.84 -33.13
N ARG A 837 -5.24 4.87 -33.81
CA ARG A 837 -4.77 4.35 -35.11
C ARG A 837 -4.99 5.36 -36.25
N TYR A 838 -5.96 6.25 -36.12
CA TYR A 838 -6.37 7.15 -37.19
C TYR A 838 -5.86 8.59 -37.00
N THR A 839 -5.46 8.98 -35.80
CA THR A 839 -5.05 10.37 -35.50
C THR A 839 -3.77 10.45 -34.68
N LYS A 840 -3.05 11.57 -34.86
CA LYS A 840 -1.90 11.97 -34.03
C LYS A 840 -2.30 12.88 -32.86
N CYS A 841 -3.58 13.23 -32.77
CA CYS A 841 -4.10 14.04 -31.67
C CYS A 841 -4.01 13.29 -30.33
N GLN A 842 -4.09 14.04 -29.22
CA GLN A 842 -4.20 13.43 -27.90
C GLN A 842 -5.54 12.70 -27.80
N VAL A 843 -5.50 11.43 -27.42
CA VAL A 843 -6.71 10.60 -27.21
C VAL A 843 -6.61 9.94 -25.84
N GLU A 844 -7.56 10.22 -24.96
CA GLU A 844 -7.58 9.66 -23.60
C GLU A 844 -9.00 9.26 -23.19
N THR A 845 -9.10 8.49 -22.11
CA THR A 845 -10.41 8.28 -21.47
C THR A 845 -10.82 9.52 -20.68
N ILE A 846 -12.13 9.68 -20.46
CA ILE A 846 -12.69 10.75 -19.61
C ILE A 846 -12.03 10.73 -18.23
N ASP A 847 -11.93 9.56 -17.59
CA ASP A 847 -11.35 9.37 -16.26
C ASP A 847 -9.88 9.85 -16.19
N ARG A 848 -9.07 9.58 -17.23
CA ARG A 848 -7.67 10.01 -17.27
C ARG A 848 -7.49 11.50 -17.53
N PHE A 849 -8.47 12.15 -18.15
CA PHE A 849 -8.42 13.57 -18.47
C PHE A 849 -9.04 14.47 -17.37
N GLN A 850 -9.47 13.88 -16.24
CA GLN A 850 -9.96 14.65 -15.13
C GLN A 850 -8.89 15.58 -14.56
N GLY A 851 -9.28 16.81 -14.21
CA GLY A 851 -8.36 17.86 -13.77
C GLY A 851 -7.63 18.59 -14.90
N SER A 852 -7.60 18.03 -16.11
CA SER A 852 -7.07 18.67 -17.32
C SER A 852 -8.13 19.49 -18.05
N GLU A 853 -7.69 20.28 -19.03
CA GLU A 853 -8.51 21.13 -19.90
C GLU A 853 -7.78 21.37 -21.23
N ASP A 854 -8.54 21.60 -22.31
CA ASP A 854 -8.01 21.94 -23.63
C ASP A 854 -8.92 22.96 -24.33
N GLU A 855 -8.38 23.64 -25.35
CA GLU A 855 -9.11 24.61 -26.17
C GLU A 855 -10.25 23.93 -26.95
N ASN A 856 -9.93 22.79 -27.59
CA ASN A 856 -10.86 22.04 -28.43
C ASN A 856 -10.96 20.59 -27.94
N ILE A 857 -12.16 20.17 -27.54
CA ILE A 857 -12.45 18.80 -27.11
C ILE A 857 -13.44 18.15 -28.06
N ILE A 858 -13.17 16.90 -28.40
CA ILE A 858 -14.11 16.01 -29.07
C ILE A 858 -14.45 14.87 -28.11
N VAL A 859 -15.72 14.70 -27.77
CA VAL A 859 -16.20 13.56 -26.96
C VAL A 859 -16.82 12.54 -27.89
N VAL A 860 -16.24 11.34 -27.91
CA VAL A 860 -16.73 10.20 -28.69
C VAL A 860 -17.52 9.27 -27.77
N PHE A 861 -18.82 9.16 -28.04
CA PHE A 861 -19.74 8.26 -27.36
C PHE A 861 -19.78 6.86 -27.98
N ASP A 862 -19.25 6.66 -29.18
CA ASP A 862 -19.27 5.34 -29.81
C ASP A 862 -18.23 4.37 -29.21
N PRO A 863 -18.54 3.06 -29.13
CA PRO A 863 -19.86 2.48 -29.38
C PRO A 863 -20.84 2.81 -28.25
N VAL A 864 -22.02 3.33 -28.59
CA VAL A 864 -23.06 3.62 -27.60
C VAL A 864 -23.69 2.31 -27.12
N SER A 865 -23.68 2.10 -25.80
CA SER A 865 -24.27 0.91 -25.16
C SER A 865 -24.82 1.26 -23.79
N VAL A 866 -26.00 0.70 -23.45
CA VAL A 866 -26.61 0.84 -22.12
C VAL A 866 -25.74 0.08 -21.12
N CYS A 867 -24.96 0.83 -20.34
CA CYS A 867 -24.06 0.30 -19.34
C CYS A 867 -23.73 1.36 -18.28
N GLU A 868 -23.32 0.90 -17.09
CA GLU A 868 -22.99 1.76 -15.94
C GLU A 868 -21.97 2.87 -16.28
N VAL A 869 -21.05 2.60 -17.21
CA VAL A 869 -20.03 3.57 -17.64
C VAL A 869 -20.65 4.76 -18.38
N MET A 870 -21.64 4.53 -19.24
CA MET A 870 -22.30 5.59 -20.03
C MET A 870 -23.50 6.22 -19.31
N GLU A 871 -24.12 5.48 -18.38
CA GLU A 871 -25.18 6.01 -17.51
C GLU A 871 -24.65 6.96 -16.43
N SER A 872 -23.33 6.93 -16.17
CA SER A 872 -22.68 7.82 -15.19
C SER A 872 -22.80 9.29 -15.57
N SER A 873 -23.60 10.01 -14.79
CA SER A 873 -23.78 11.46 -14.88
C SER A 873 -22.46 12.20 -14.61
N GLU A 874 -21.65 11.69 -13.70
CA GLU A 874 -20.36 12.25 -13.31
C GLU A 874 -19.34 12.21 -14.47
N ARG A 875 -19.26 11.08 -15.20
CA ARG A 875 -18.40 10.97 -16.39
C ARG A 875 -18.84 11.93 -17.47
N LEU A 876 -20.14 12.02 -17.73
CA LEU A 876 -20.64 12.98 -18.70
C LEU A 876 -20.31 14.41 -18.28
N ASN A 877 -20.54 14.76 -17.02
CA ASN A 877 -20.22 16.08 -16.49
C ASN A 877 -18.72 16.42 -16.65
N VAL A 878 -17.83 15.48 -16.34
CA VAL A 878 -16.40 15.68 -16.60
C VAL A 878 -16.15 15.93 -18.07
N ALA A 879 -16.65 15.07 -18.97
CA ALA A 879 -16.44 15.18 -20.42
C ALA A 879 -16.88 16.53 -20.98
N LEU A 880 -18.06 17.02 -20.60
CA LEU A 880 -18.62 18.29 -21.08
C LEU A 880 -17.84 19.52 -20.58
N THR A 881 -17.12 19.40 -19.46
CA THR A 881 -16.48 20.55 -18.78
C THR A 881 -14.97 20.65 -19.00
N ARG A 882 -14.42 19.89 -19.95
CA ARG A 882 -12.98 19.93 -20.30
C ARG A 882 -12.64 20.99 -21.35
N ALA A 883 -13.60 21.41 -22.15
CA ALA A 883 -13.41 22.33 -23.27
C ALA A 883 -13.39 23.80 -22.83
N LYS A 884 -12.58 24.63 -23.50
CA LYS A 884 -12.61 26.09 -23.35
C LYS A 884 -13.38 26.80 -24.46
N LYS A 885 -13.11 26.44 -25.72
CA LYS A 885 -13.64 27.14 -26.90
C LYS A 885 -14.53 26.28 -27.78
N SER A 886 -14.14 25.04 -28.06
CA SER A 886 -14.93 24.15 -28.92
C SER A 886 -15.19 22.81 -28.25
N LEU A 887 -16.45 22.40 -28.24
CA LEU A 887 -16.89 21.08 -27.81
C LEU A 887 -17.64 20.40 -28.94
N THR A 888 -17.07 19.31 -29.47
CA THR A 888 -17.72 18.46 -30.47
C THR A 888 -18.15 17.15 -29.83
N LEU A 889 -19.40 16.77 -30.01
CA LEU A 889 -19.99 15.55 -29.48
C LEU A 889 -20.29 14.61 -30.64
N VAL A 890 -19.73 13.40 -30.62
CA VAL A 890 -19.83 12.42 -31.72
C VAL A 890 -20.44 11.13 -31.19
N GLY A 891 -21.59 10.72 -31.72
CA GLY A 891 -22.25 9.48 -31.30
C GLY A 891 -23.51 9.19 -32.11
N ASP A 892 -23.97 7.93 -32.07
CA ASP A 892 -25.21 7.50 -32.71
C ASP A 892 -26.41 8.12 -31.98
N ARG A 893 -27.09 9.06 -32.64
CA ARG A 893 -28.20 9.82 -32.03
C ARG A 893 -29.35 8.93 -31.55
N ASN A 894 -29.63 7.84 -32.25
CA ASN A 894 -30.76 6.98 -31.91
C ASN A 894 -30.41 6.15 -30.67
N LYS A 895 -29.21 5.56 -30.64
CA LYS A 895 -28.75 4.79 -29.48
C LYS A 895 -28.54 5.66 -28.24
N MET A 896 -28.06 6.90 -28.41
CA MET A 896 -27.90 7.83 -27.28
C MET A 896 -29.23 8.17 -26.60
N GLN A 897 -30.37 8.06 -27.29
CA GLN A 897 -31.70 8.30 -26.68
C GLN A 897 -32.13 7.18 -25.74
N GLU A 898 -31.50 6.00 -25.81
CA GLU A 898 -31.78 4.87 -24.91
C GLU A 898 -31.19 5.09 -23.50
N ILE A 899 -30.27 6.05 -23.35
CA ILE A 899 -29.60 6.37 -22.09
C ILE A 899 -30.13 7.72 -21.58
N ASP A 900 -30.81 7.73 -20.44
CA ASP A 900 -31.56 8.89 -19.92
C ASP A 900 -30.74 10.19 -19.82
N VAL A 901 -29.49 10.11 -19.34
CA VAL A 901 -28.63 11.30 -19.22
C VAL A 901 -28.18 11.84 -20.59
N LEU A 902 -27.96 10.96 -21.56
CA LEU A 902 -27.59 11.35 -22.93
C LEU A 902 -28.80 11.85 -23.72
N LYS A 903 -29.99 11.30 -23.49
CA LYS A 903 -31.26 11.80 -24.02
C LYS A 903 -31.48 13.26 -23.59
N ARG A 904 -31.35 13.56 -22.29
CA ARG A 904 -31.45 14.93 -21.77
C ARG A 904 -30.40 15.87 -22.38
N LEU A 905 -29.17 15.39 -22.58
CA LEU A 905 -28.14 16.16 -23.30
C LEU A 905 -28.57 16.51 -24.73
N LEU A 906 -29.11 15.55 -25.48
CA LEU A 906 -29.58 15.76 -26.85
C LEU A 906 -30.75 16.76 -26.92
N GLU A 907 -31.65 16.76 -25.93
CA GLU A 907 -32.74 17.74 -25.81
C GLU A 907 -32.20 19.15 -25.60
N ILE A 908 -31.17 19.32 -24.76
CA ILE A 908 -30.53 20.62 -24.52
C ILE A 908 -29.81 21.12 -25.78
N ILE A 909 -29.18 20.25 -26.56
CA ILE A 909 -28.47 20.64 -27.79
C ILE A 909 -29.45 21.08 -28.90
N LYS A 910 -30.67 20.51 -28.93
CA LYS A 910 -31.70 20.88 -29.92
C LYS A 910 -32.30 22.27 -29.67
N ASN A 911 -32.31 22.73 -28.41
CA ASN A 911 -32.93 23.98 -27.95
C ASN A 911 -31.91 25.10 -27.81
#